data_AF-A0A352HT22-F1
#
_entry.id   AF-A0A352HT22-F1
#
_cell.length_a   1.000
_cell.length_b   1.000
_cell.length_c   1.000
_cell.angle_alpha   90.00
_cell.angle_beta   90.00
_cell.angle_gamma   90.00
#
_symmetry.space_group_name_H-M   'P 1'
#
loop_
_entity.id
_entity.type
_entity.pdbx_description
1 polymer ?
#
loop_
_entity_poly.entity_id
_entity_poly.type
_entity_poly.pdbx_seq_one_letter_code
_entity_poly.pdbx_strand_id
1 'polypeptide(L)'
;MKTLSLYVDKWFIAVAVDVDGNVLPLSLPNGEDRIWLFFHEDTANNRIVYGKGNEAHYRDGKPHYIGDVFTLIEQGDATYSYYSDRQKRLYDIFQDSGIFKNLHNVAQEEGSVDTYVSFSEDVGDIARLKFLEELKEANFNVKEFAARISHLALEECNRQGTLQDPFSKPGHYLALEATNENLHYVIYEKPAAGDQYLRTREDTLPGFGLDMRRKALIETVVENINNSTHFLKAEDLPKENRRMEQFADSWLQFIDNHDMPSPVSLQDITFDCAPNNAYTVTIIKEQLATRTNSIVDNIIRTIVRFIKGCSLTTNDISGIVFIGDTFNNSSFREAIKHHFAIDERAMHRYTDNVLPRIVNVYRHLDCGQFAEKTEEFYARATKAVEDLEQYIAVILQAETAFVDKRWRDTISLCDKALDLNPASAKAIQLKEKATEILDDLTVIQRIIAQIPELWDKKQYSLAIKELNRALEIDPGNRNVKSLWEQTKEKQERHIAVIKSYESQLDKYVAQKDYSEAVRVCEKLINEDSENKSKWEKLRTDLLDRKRKIEENRQALENHIYGATKLLEQRAYKEAADEIEKAKGCHIEDARIHDLETRINAALDQITDYERQLNDAISDSRWEDAKSICERLIALDTSDEWKDKLRNINDHIAKAAKLNSIRARIEAAKSSGEWSQVAAKCKEYLQIKEDTAISATLNEANEQLQSVEIQRQFDEAYASENWKEVIRLYNEYSILKRKPENNKKRSDAIRFQKYGNNAQSGTPTQEVTEQPAETPSKPASRLPKPKPRPSSAPTVGNTTDTTDRKTPARKGTRPPKRFSQQSASAVVTEKPAEQTTETKSTRKYPKVKRK
;
A
#
# COMPACT_ATOMS: atom_id res chain seq x y z
N MET A 1 7.72 -91.29 24.97
CA MET A 1 7.83 -89.91 25.50
C MET A 1 7.55 -88.96 24.37
N LYS A 2 6.53 -88.11 24.53
CA LYS A 2 6.13 -87.18 23.49
C LYS A 2 6.87 -85.86 23.63
N THR A 3 7.09 -85.19 22.52
CA THR A 3 7.65 -83.84 22.48
C THR A 3 6.90 -83.00 21.48
N LEU A 4 6.69 -81.73 21.81
CA LEU A 4 5.88 -80.80 21.01
C LEU A 4 6.78 -79.70 20.45
N SER A 5 6.71 -79.44 19.15
CA SER A 5 7.61 -78.52 18.46
C SER A 5 6.79 -77.43 17.75
N LEU A 6 6.98 -76.17 18.15
CA LEU A 6 6.22 -75.00 17.70
C LEU A 6 7.05 -74.12 16.77
N TYR A 7 6.62 -73.92 15.52
CA TYR A 7 7.04 -72.73 14.76
C TYR A 7 5.99 -71.63 14.96
N VAL A 8 6.40 -70.56 15.62
CA VAL A 8 5.56 -69.40 15.96
C VAL A 8 5.86 -68.30 14.94
N ASP A 9 4.99 -68.21 13.94
CA ASP A 9 4.96 -67.10 12.98
C ASP A 9 4.08 -65.95 13.50
N LYS A 10 4.26 -64.77 12.89
CA LYS A 10 3.43 -63.59 13.08
C LYS A 10 1.91 -63.87 13.03
N TRP A 11 1.44 -64.72 12.11
CA TRP A 11 -0.01 -64.96 11.91
C TRP A 11 -0.48 -66.36 12.29
N PHE A 12 0.43 -67.31 12.55
CA PHE A 12 0.05 -68.68 12.89
C PHE A 12 1.10 -69.40 13.75
N ILE A 13 0.66 -70.46 14.43
CA ILE A 13 1.55 -71.41 15.08
C ILE A 13 1.40 -72.77 14.38
N ALA A 14 2.46 -73.22 13.72
CA ALA A 14 2.57 -74.56 13.13
C ALA A 14 3.14 -75.52 14.18
N VAL A 15 2.54 -76.70 14.31
CA VAL A 15 2.80 -77.62 15.42
C VAL A 15 3.16 -79.01 14.89
N ALA A 16 4.29 -79.54 15.34
CA ALA A 16 4.59 -80.97 15.29
C ALA A 16 4.39 -81.60 16.66
N VAL A 17 3.78 -82.79 16.69
CA VAL A 17 3.75 -83.65 17.87
C VAL A 17 4.47 -84.94 17.54
N ASP A 18 5.64 -85.12 18.15
CA ASP A 18 6.48 -86.30 17.95
C ASP A 18 6.11 -87.36 19.00
N VAL A 19 5.62 -88.51 18.52
CA VAL A 19 5.31 -89.68 19.33
C VAL A 19 6.34 -90.77 19.04
N ASP A 20 7.32 -90.88 19.94
CA ASP A 20 8.39 -91.90 19.92
C ASP A 20 9.16 -92.00 18.59
N GLY A 21 9.37 -90.86 17.92
CA GLY A 21 10.09 -90.71 16.66
C GLY A 21 9.20 -90.46 15.43
N ASN A 22 7.87 -90.49 15.60
CA ASN A 22 6.92 -90.28 14.53
C ASN A 22 6.29 -88.88 14.66
N VAL A 23 6.60 -87.99 13.71
CA VAL A 23 5.97 -86.67 13.64
C VAL A 23 4.54 -86.81 13.14
N LEU A 24 3.57 -86.55 14.01
CA LEU A 24 2.15 -86.50 13.68
C LEU A 24 1.75 -85.06 13.31
N PRO A 25 0.85 -84.88 12.31
CA PRO A 25 0.27 -83.58 12.02
C PRO A 25 -0.66 -83.14 13.16
N LEU A 26 -0.79 -81.82 13.33
CA LEU A 26 -1.74 -81.21 14.25
C LEU A 26 -3.19 -81.62 13.90
N SER A 27 -4.01 -81.83 14.92
CA SER A 27 -5.45 -82.10 14.77
C SER A 27 -6.23 -81.19 15.71
N LEU A 28 -6.67 -80.04 15.19
CA LEU A 28 -7.42 -79.05 15.98
C LEU A 28 -8.94 -79.31 15.98
N PRO A 29 -9.67 -78.93 17.04
CA PRO A 29 -11.14 -79.04 17.08
C PRO A 29 -11.88 -78.25 15.99
N ASN A 30 -11.23 -77.27 15.36
CA ASN A 30 -11.77 -76.47 14.25
C ASN A 30 -11.43 -77.03 12.86
N GLY A 31 -10.63 -78.10 12.77
CA GLY A 31 -10.22 -78.73 11.51
C GLY A 31 -9.08 -78.03 10.75
N GLU A 32 -8.43 -77.03 11.34
CA GLU A 32 -7.30 -76.31 10.73
C GLU A 32 -5.97 -77.06 10.89
N ASP A 33 -5.04 -76.88 9.94
CA ASP A 33 -3.70 -77.49 9.90
C ASP A 33 -2.70 -76.84 10.87
N ARG A 34 -3.00 -75.61 11.30
CA ARG A 34 -2.19 -74.77 12.18
C ARG A 34 -3.10 -73.84 12.99
N ILE A 35 -2.58 -73.29 14.08
CA ILE A 35 -3.32 -72.36 14.94
C ILE A 35 -3.22 -70.96 14.33
N TRP A 36 -4.29 -70.45 13.71
CA TRP A 36 -4.30 -69.10 13.14
C TRP A 36 -4.59 -68.03 14.20
N LEU A 37 -3.72 -67.02 14.30
CA LEU A 37 -3.71 -65.98 15.34
C LEU A 37 -4.64 -64.79 15.02
N PHE A 38 -5.80 -65.10 14.47
CA PHE A 38 -6.91 -64.16 14.30
C PHE A 38 -8.01 -64.53 15.30
N PHE A 39 -8.34 -63.60 16.18
CA PHE A 39 -9.23 -63.81 17.33
C PHE A 39 -10.52 -63.00 17.19
N HIS A 40 -11.59 -63.52 17.78
CA HIS A 40 -12.88 -62.86 17.91
C HIS A 40 -13.32 -62.85 19.38
N GLU A 41 -13.62 -61.67 19.92
CA GLU A 41 -14.29 -61.52 21.21
C GLU A 41 -15.78 -61.85 21.04
N ASP A 42 -16.16 -63.11 21.27
CA ASP A 42 -17.56 -63.53 21.24
C ASP A 42 -18.25 -63.08 22.55
N THR A 43 -18.52 -61.78 22.62
CA THR A 43 -19.15 -61.07 23.74
C THR A 43 -20.55 -61.62 24.08
N ALA A 44 -21.24 -62.21 23.09
CA ALA A 44 -22.54 -62.86 23.30
C ALA A 44 -22.41 -64.19 24.09
N ASN A 45 -21.29 -64.88 23.96
CA ASN A 45 -21.03 -66.17 24.64
C ASN A 45 -19.90 -66.09 25.70
N ASN A 46 -19.36 -64.89 25.98
CA ASN A 46 -18.25 -64.63 26.90
C ASN A 46 -17.03 -65.57 26.69
N ARG A 47 -16.56 -65.67 25.44
CA ARG A 47 -15.38 -66.47 25.06
C ARG A 47 -14.53 -65.77 24.00
N ILE A 48 -13.25 -66.13 23.92
CA ILE A 48 -12.40 -65.77 22.78
C ILE A 48 -12.34 -66.96 21.82
N VAL A 49 -12.48 -66.71 20.51
CA VAL A 49 -12.42 -67.75 19.47
C VAL A 49 -11.30 -67.42 18.49
N TYR A 50 -10.33 -68.32 18.33
CA TYR A 50 -9.27 -68.21 17.31
C TYR A 50 -9.63 -68.99 16.02
N GLY A 51 -9.01 -68.63 14.90
CA GLY A 51 -9.09 -69.37 13.64
C GLY A 51 -9.09 -68.48 12.40
N LYS A 52 -8.75 -69.06 11.23
CA LYS A 52 -8.56 -68.32 9.98
C LYS A 52 -9.82 -67.59 9.50
N GLY A 53 -11.00 -68.11 9.82
CA GLY A 53 -12.29 -67.47 9.50
C GLY A 53 -12.43 -66.03 10.03
N ASN A 54 -11.65 -65.65 11.05
CA ASN A 54 -11.63 -64.30 11.61
C ASN A 54 -10.80 -63.30 10.77
N GLU A 55 -9.90 -63.77 9.90
CA GLU A 55 -8.92 -62.93 9.17
C GLU A 55 -9.59 -61.82 8.37
N ALA A 56 -10.61 -62.15 7.57
CA ALA A 56 -11.31 -61.16 6.75
C ALA A 56 -11.98 -60.07 7.60
N HIS A 57 -12.48 -60.42 8.78
CA HIS A 57 -13.18 -59.48 9.66
C HIS A 57 -12.22 -58.55 10.42
N TYR A 58 -11.02 -59.05 10.75
CA TYR A 58 -9.90 -58.22 11.18
C TYR A 58 -9.42 -57.28 10.06
N ARG A 59 -9.23 -57.77 8.82
CA ARG A 59 -8.82 -56.96 7.66
C ARG A 59 -9.86 -55.91 7.25
N ASP A 60 -11.14 -56.17 7.47
CA ASP A 60 -12.25 -55.21 7.33
C ASP A 60 -12.28 -54.15 8.46
N GLY A 61 -11.46 -54.28 9.51
CA GLY A 61 -11.44 -53.38 10.66
C GLY A 61 -12.68 -53.48 11.56
N LYS A 62 -13.34 -54.64 11.62
CA LYS A 62 -14.56 -54.82 12.41
C LYS A 62 -14.25 -54.84 13.92
N PRO A 63 -15.07 -54.18 14.76
CA PRO A 63 -14.95 -54.28 16.22
C PRO A 63 -14.98 -55.74 16.69
N HIS A 64 -14.30 -56.02 17.81
CA HIS A 64 -14.19 -57.35 18.42
C HIS A 64 -13.38 -58.39 17.62
N TYR A 65 -12.69 -58.01 16.53
CA TYR A 65 -11.73 -58.86 15.82
C TYR A 65 -10.30 -58.36 16.02
N ILE A 66 -9.40 -59.28 16.39
CA ILE A 66 -8.00 -58.98 16.74
C ILE A 66 -7.06 -59.85 15.88
N GLY A 67 -5.99 -59.24 15.40
CA GLY A 67 -4.90 -59.87 14.65
C GLY A 67 -3.62 -59.05 14.84
N ASP A 68 -2.50 -59.53 14.31
CA ASP A 68 -1.17 -58.94 14.55
C ASP A 68 -0.83 -58.86 16.05
N VAL A 69 -1.24 -59.90 16.80
CA VAL A 69 -1.27 -59.93 18.27
C VAL A 69 0.11 -59.71 18.89
N PHE A 70 1.18 -60.22 18.28
CA PHE A 70 2.53 -59.99 18.77
C PHE A 70 2.95 -58.51 18.66
N THR A 71 2.64 -57.82 17.56
CA THR A 71 2.87 -56.37 17.41
C THR A 71 2.08 -55.56 18.44
N LEU A 72 0.87 -56.01 18.78
CA LEU A 72 0.04 -55.37 19.82
C LEU A 72 0.56 -55.65 21.24
N ILE A 73 1.22 -56.79 21.49
CA ILE A 73 1.90 -57.09 22.75
C ILE A 73 3.15 -56.22 22.92
N GLU A 74 3.95 -56.00 21.86
CA GLU A 74 5.09 -55.05 21.88
C GLU A 74 4.67 -53.61 22.19
N GLN A 75 3.45 -53.19 21.84
CA GLN A 75 2.89 -51.87 22.19
C GLN A 75 2.51 -51.76 23.68
N GLY A 76 2.21 -52.90 24.32
CA GLY A 76 2.01 -53.03 25.77
C GLY A 76 0.69 -52.49 26.33
N ASP A 77 0.07 -51.46 25.72
CA ASP A 77 -1.22 -50.91 26.15
C ASP A 77 -2.45 -51.62 25.57
N ALA A 78 -2.26 -52.59 24.67
CA ALA A 78 -3.34 -53.40 24.11
C ALA A 78 -4.04 -54.29 25.17
N THR A 79 -5.38 -54.28 25.13
CA THR A 79 -6.26 -55.07 26.00
C THR A 79 -7.39 -55.72 25.19
N TYR A 80 -8.02 -56.74 25.77
CA TYR A 80 -9.24 -57.37 25.22
C TYR A 80 -10.30 -57.58 26.30
N SER A 81 -11.55 -57.71 25.86
CA SER A 81 -12.74 -57.84 26.69
C SER A 81 -13.02 -59.30 27.04
N TYR A 82 -12.99 -59.65 28.32
CA TYR A 82 -13.29 -61.00 28.82
C TYR A 82 -14.33 -60.95 29.94
N TYR A 83 -15.36 -61.80 29.87
CA TYR A 83 -16.54 -61.74 30.76
C TYR A 83 -17.14 -60.33 30.94
N SER A 84 -17.64 -59.77 29.82
CA SER A 84 -18.52 -58.59 29.71
C SER A 84 -17.96 -57.22 30.16
N ASP A 85 -17.22 -57.14 31.27
CA ASP A 85 -16.74 -55.87 31.88
C ASP A 85 -15.24 -55.89 32.26
N ARG A 86 -14.52 -57.02 32.15
CA ARG A 86 -13.09 -57.06 32.50
C ARG A 86 -12.21 -56.90 31.27
N GLN A 87 -11.38 -55.87 31.26
CA GLN A 87 -10.26 -55.75 30.33
C GLN A 87 -9.08 -56.58 30.85
N LYS A 88 -8.55 -57.48 30.02
CA LYS A 88 -7.32 -58.26 30.25
C LYS A 88 -6.20 -57.76 29.35
N ARG A 89 -4.93 -58.03 29.70
CA ARG A 89 -3.77 -57.65 28.88
C ARG A 89 -3.69 -58.58 27.68
N LEU A 90 -3.28 -58.08 26.51
CA LEU A 90 -3.38 -58.89 25.29
C LEU A 90 -2.55 -60.19 25.32
N TYR A 91 -1.45 -60.28 26.06
CA TYR A 91 -0.69 -61.54 26.16
C TYR A 91 -1.51 -62.69 26.77
N ASP A 92 -2.49 -62.40 27.64
CA ASP A 92 -3.35 -63.41 28.26
C ASP A 92 -4.24 -64.18 27.23
N ILE A 93 -4.30 -63.72 25.96
CA ILE A 93 -5.28 -64.20 24.96
C ILE A 93 -5.01 -65.63 24.51
N PHE A 94 -3.77 -66.12 24.58
CA PHE A 94 -3.41 -67.48 24.17
C PHE A 94 -4.02 -68.53 25.12
N GLN A 95 -4.02 -68.24 26.42
CA GLN A 95 -4.70 -69.06 27.42
C GLN A 95 -6.24 -68.96 27.31
N ASP A 96 -6.80 -67.74 27.28
CA ASP A 96 -8.27 -67.55 27.33
C ASP A 96 -9.01 -67.98 26.05
N SER A 97 -8.31 -68.03 24.91
CA SER A 97 -8.81 -68.63 23.66
C SER A 97 -8.71 -70.17 23.63
N GLY A 98 -8.08 -70.78 24.64
CA GLY A 98 -7.94 -72.23 24.76
C GLY A 98 -6.88 -72.86 23.86
N ILE A 99 -5.97 -72.08 23.26
CA ILE A 99 -4.89 -72.60 22.40
C ILE A 99 -4.03 -73.61 23.17
N PHE A 100 -3.57 -73.26 24.37
CA PHE A 100 -2.74 -74.13 25.21
C PHE A 100 -3.48 -75.40 25.65
N LYS A 101 -4.77 -75.31 25.96
CA LYS A 101 -5.63 -76.47 26.24
C LYS A 101 -5.70 -77.41 25.02
N ASN A 102 -5.80 -76.86 23.81
CA ASN A 102 -5.82 -77.66 22.59
C ASN A 102 -4.45 -78.32 22.31
N LEU A 103 -3.33 -77.63 22.57
CA LEU A 103 -2.00 -78.24 22.48
C LEU A 103 -1.84 -79.43 23.43
N HIS A 104 -2.27 -79.31 24.70
CA HIS A 104 -2.29 -80.43 25.66
C HIS A 104 -3.16 -81.60 25.20
N ASN A 105 -4.35 -81.32 24.65
CA ASN A 105 -5.23 -82.37 24.11
C ASN A 105 -4.57 -83.15 22.95
N VAL A 106 -3.78 -82.49 22.08
CA VAL A 106 -3.08 -83.15 20.97
C VAL A 106 -1.81 -83.88 21.44
N ALA A 107 -1.11 -83.35 22.44
CA ALA A 107 -0.08 -84.11 23.15
C ALA A 107 -0.65 -85.36 23.84
N GLN A 108 -1.90 -85.29 24.35
CA GLN A 108 -2.53 -86.33 25.18
C GLN A 108 -1.69 -86.67 26.43
N GLU A 109 -1.15 -85.65 27.09
CA GLU A 109 -0.44 -85.76 28.37
C GLU A 109 -1.10 -84.78 29.34
N GLU A 110 -1.44 -85.24 30.56
CA GLU A 110 -2.07 -84.41 31.61
C GLU A 110 -1.02 -83.70 32.50
N GLY A 111 0.26 -83.84 32.16
CA GLY A 111 1.40 -83.33 32.91
C GLY A 111 2.16 -82.22 32.19
N SER A 112 3.45 -82.09 32.50
CA SER A 112 4.31 -81.11 31.82
C SER A 112 4.85 -81.68 30.51
N VAL A 113 4.63 -80.96 29.41
CA VAL A 113 4.97 -81.40 28.04
C VAL A 113 6.29 -80.78 27.61
N ASP A 114 7.27 -81.62 27.29
CA ASP A 114 8.59 -81.20 26.80
C ASP A 114 8.46 -80.56 25.41
N THR A 115 8.82 -79.27 25.33
CA THR A 115 8.48 -78.40 24.20
C THR A 115 9.70 -77.72 23.59
N TYR A 116 9.75 -77.63 22.27
CA TYR A 116 10.71 -76.82 21.51
C TYR A 116 9.96 -75.71 20.77
N VAL A 117 10.57 -74.53 20.66
CA VAL A 117 9.98 -73.38 19.94
C VAL A 117 10.95 -72.89 18.88
N SER A 118 10.44 -72.28 17.82
CA SER A 118 11.21 -71.53 16.84
C SER A 118 10.35 -70.34 16.41
N PHE A 119 10.85 -69.12 16.61
CA PHE A 119 10.12 -67.91 16.26
C PHE A 119 10.51 -67.41 14.87
N SER A 120 9.51 -66.94 14.12
CA SER A 120 9.73 -66.03 12.98
C SER A 120 10.40 -64.74 13.46
N GLU A 121 11.10 -64.03 12.56
CA GLU A 121 11.82 -62.81 12.96
C GLU A 121 10.89 -61.60 13.15
N ASP A 122 9.69 -61.64 12.60
CA ASP A 122 8.65 -60.61 12.82
C ASP A 122 7.98 -60.68 14.20
N VAL A 123 8.32 -61.67 15.04
CA VAL A 123 7.88 -61.72 16.45
C VAL A 123 8.95 -61.04 17.32
N GLY A 124 8.63 -59.88 17.91
CA GLY A 124 9.54 -59.12 18.75
C GLY A 124 9.93 -59.80 20.07
N ASP A 125 10.94 -59.27 20.77
CA ASP A 125 11.50 -59.91 21.97
C ASP A 125 10.55 -59.91 23.18
N ILE A 126 9.71 -58.89 23.34
CA ILE A 126 8.73 -58.79 24.43
C ILE A 126 7.61 -59.81 24.18
N ALA A 127 7.13 -59.88 22.94
CA ALA A 127 6.17 -60.87 22.48
C ALA A 127 6.69 -62.31 22.63
N ARG A 128 7.95 -62.57 22.23
CA ARG A 128 8.64 -63.85 22.46
C ARG A 128 8.69 -64.21 23.94
N LEU A 129 9.15 -63.29 24.79
CA LEU A 129 9.30 -63.54 26.24
C LEU A 129 7.94 -63.80 26.90
N LYS A 130 6.92 -62.97 26.62
CA LYS A 130 5.56 -63.17 27.16
C LYS A 130 4.94 -64.47 26.69
N PHE A 131 5.16 -64.89 25.45
CA PHE A 131 4.69 -66.19 24.95
C PHE A 131 5.40 -67.38 25.62
N LEU A 132 6.70 -67.26 25.93
CA LEU A 132 7.46 -68.27 26.70
C LEU A 132 7.01 -68.35 28.17
N GLU A 133 6.66 -67.22 28.78
CA GLU A 133 6.08 -67.16 30.13
C GLU A 133 4.69 -67.81 30.17
N GLU A 134 3.79 -67.43 29.25
CA GLU A 134 2.45 -68.03 29.08
C GLU A 134 2.52 -69.56 28.87
N LEU A 135 3.42 -70.05 28.01
CA LEU A 135 3.67 -71.48 27.82
C LEU A 135 4.06 -72.18 29.13
N LYS A 136 4.96 -71.57 29.91
CA LYS A 136 5.46 -72.10 31.18
C LYS A 136 4.37 -72.13 32.25
N GLU A 137 3.53 -71.10 32.34
CA GLU A 137 2.36 -71.09 33.23
C GLU A 137 1.30 -72.13 32.80
N ALA A 138 1.17 -72.38 31.50
CA ALA A 138 0.39 -73.47 30.94
C ALA A 138 1.06 -74.86 31.06
N ASN A 139 2.13 -75.03 31.85
CA ASN A 139 2.89 -76.27 32.09
C ASN A 139 3.70 -76.85 30.91
N PHE A 140 3.96 -76.08 29.85
CA PHE A 140 4.90 -76.50 28.80
C PHE A 140 6.35 -76.28 29.25
N ASN A 141 7.16 -77.33 29.16
CA ASN A 141 8.57 -77.33 29.56
C ASN A 141 9.45 -76.97 28.35
N VAL A 142 9.59 -75.67 28.07
CA VAL A 142 10.39 -75.19 26.94
C VAL A 142 11.87 -75.55 27.15
N LYS A 143 12.42 -76.38 26.27
CA LYS A 143 13.81 -76.84 26.30
C LYS A 143 14.78 -75.83 25.71
N GLU A 144 14.37 -75.22 24.60
CA GLU A 144 15.18 -74.33 23.79
C GLU A 144 14.27 -73.62 22.77
N PHE A 145 14.71 -72.46 22.28
CA PHE A 145 13.94 -71.62 21.34
C PHE A 145 14.77 -70.68 20.43
N ALA A 146 16.10 -70.65 20.55
CA ALA A 146 16.95 -69.67 19.85
C ALA A 146 17.23 -70.00 18.36
N ALA A 147 16.98 -71.23 17.91
CA ALA A 147 17.17 -71.62 16.51
C ALA A 147 15.97 -71.19 15.64
N ARG A 148 16.21 -70.31 14.65
CA ARG A 148 15.22 -69.97 13.63
C ARG A 148 14.95 -71.16 12.69
N ILE A 149 13.77 -71.21 12.10
CA ILE A 149 13.36 -72.27 11.17
C ILE A 149 14.32 -72.41 9.98
N SER A 150 14.95 -71.31 9.56
CA SER A 150 16.00 -71.26 8.54
C SER A 150 17.29 -72.01 8.92
N HIS A 151 17.67 -72.07 10.20
CA HIS A 151 18.75 -72.94 10.69
C HIS A 151 18.29 -74.41 10.75
N LEU A 152 17.09 -74.66 11.28
CA LEU A 152 16.52 -76.01 11.39
C LEU A 152 16.31 -76.67 10.01
N ALA A 153 15.99 -75.88 8.99
CA ALA A 153 15.84 -76.32 7.61
C ALA A 153 17.16 -76.73 6.94
N LEU A 154 18.26 -76.04 7.27
CA LEU A 154 19.61 -76.42 6.85
C LEU A 154 20.05 -77.73 7.52
N GLU A 155 19.78 -77.90 8.81
CA GLU A 155 20.05 -79.16 9.50
C GLU A 155 19.18 -80.32 9.00
N GLU A 156 17.93 -80.08 8.60
CA GLU A 156 17.11 -81.10 7.93
C GLU A 156 17.70 -81.50 6.57
N CYS A 157 18.24 -80.56 5.80
CA CYS A 157 18.97 -80.88 4.56
C CYS A 157 20.26 -81.66 4.83
N ASN A 158 21.01 -81.30 5.88
CA ASN A 158 22.21 -82.00 6.36
C ASN A 158 21.91 -83.45 6.78
N ARG A 159 20.70 -83.73 7.29
CA ARG A 159 20.26 -85.05 7.77
C ARG A 159 19.61 -85.94 6.70
N GLN A 160 19.00 -85.36 5.67
CA GLN A 160 18.38 -86.12 4.58
C GLN A 160 19.44 -86.70 3.62
N GLY A 161 19.59 -88.03 3.57
CA GLY A 161 20.66 -88.69 2.80
C GLY A 161 20.74 -88.42 1.29
N THR A 162 19.69 -87.86 0.66
CA THR A 162 19.71 -87.39 -0.74
C THR A 162 20.17 -85.94 -0.91
N LEU A 163 20.20 -85.16 0.18
CA LEU A 163 20.60 -83.75 0.24
C LEU A 163 21.87 -83.53 1.08
N GLN A 164 22.29 -84.54 1.84
CA GLN A 164 23.42 -84.46 2.76
C GLN A 164 24.75 -84.10 2.07
N ASP A 165 25.03 -84.61 0.87
CA ASP A 165 26.30 -84.33 0.18
C ASP A 165 26.54 -82.83 -0.12
N PRO A 166 25.59 -82.05 -0.68
CA PRO A 166 25.79 -80.61 -0.84
C PRO A 166 25.71 -79.81 0.48
N PHE A 167 24.90 -80.22 1.46
CA PHE A 167 24.68 -79.42 2.68
C PHE A 167 25.62 -79.73 3.86
N SER A 168 26.25 -80.91 3.91
CA SER A 168 27.20 -81.28 4.99
C SER A 168 28.59 -80.66 4.83
N LYS A 169 28.87 -79.99 3.70
CA LYS A 169 30.20 -79.45 3.37
C LYS A 169 30.46 -78.09 4.04
N PRO A 170 31.72 -77.75 4.35
CA PRO A 170 32.08 -76.41 4.76
C PRO A 170 31.82 -75.39 3.63
N GLY A 171 31.28 -74.22 3.97
CA GLY A 171 30.91 -73.18 3.01
C GLY A 171 29.82 -72.24 3.50
N HIS A 172 29.38 -71.32 2.64
CA HIS A 172 28.29 -70.39 2.93
C HIS A 172 26.96 -70.87 2.36
N TYR A 173 25.88 -70.72 3.12
CA TYR A 173 24.54 -71.19 2.78
C TYR A 173 23.54 -70.05 2.89
N LEU A 174 22.67 -69.91 1.89
CA LEU A 174 21.64 -68.89 1.83
C LEU A 174 20.28 -69.51 2.17
N ALA A 175 19.67 -69.09 3.28
CA ALA A 175 18.28 -69.39 3.58
C ALA A 175 17.40 -68.20 3.16
N LEU A 176 16.30 -68.49 2.44
CA LEU A 176 15.25 -67.54 2.08
C LEU A 176 13.96 -67.98 2.77
N GLU A 177 13.45 -67.15 3.68
CA GLU A 177 12.32 -67.46 4.55
C GLU A 177 11.16 -66.49 4.25
N ALA A 178 10.01 -67.05 3.88
CA ALA A 178 8.87 -66.34 3.30
C ALA A 178 7.55 -66.99 3.74
N THR A 179 7.39 -67.10 5.06
CA THR A 179 6.26 -67.74 5.75
C THR A 179 5.09 -66.79 6.04
N ASN A 180 5.31 -65.47 5.93
CA ASN A 180 4.32 -64.42 6.16
C ASN A 180 4.42 -63.31 5.08
N GLU A 181 4.05 -62.06 5.36
CA GLU A 181 4.18 -60.97 4.39
C GLU A 181 5.61 -60.56 4.03
N ASN A 182 6.60 -60.90 4.85
CA ASN A 182 8.00 -60.50 4.71
C ASN A 182 8.87 -61.62 4.16
N LEU A 183 9.92 -61.22 3.41
CA LEU A 183 10.96 -62.12 2.91
C LEU A 183 12.25 -61.85 3.68
N HIS A 184 12.58 -62.71 4.63
CA HIS A 184 13.88 -62.68 5.30
C HIS A 184 14.90 -63.46 4.47
N TYR A 185 16.16 -63.00 4.45
CA TYR A 185 17.25 -63.71 3.81
C TYR A 185 18.50 -63.69 4.69
N VAL A 186 19.03 -64.89 4.92
CA VAL A 186 20.03 -65.16 5.96
C VAL A 186 21.19 -65.94 5.35
N ILE A 187 22.42 -65.48 5.61
CA ILE A 187 23.64 -66.23 5.31
C ILE A 187 24.09 -66.96 6.57
N TYR A 188 24.25 -68.26 6.42
CA TYR A 188 24.90 -69.14 7.37
C TYR A 188 26.29 -69.53 6.84
N GLU A 189 27.24 -69.75 7.74
CA GLU A 189 28.53 -70.36 7.46
C GLU A 189 28.62 -71.70 8.19
N LYS A 190 29.01 -72.76 7.47
CA LYS A 190 29.44 -74.03 8.06
C LYS A 190 30.98 -74.05 8.05
N PRO A 191 31.66 -73.83 9.18
CA PRO A 191 33.11 -73.68 9.21
C PRO A 191 33.81 -75.03 9.05
N ALA A 192 34.99 -75.06 8.43
CA ALA A 192 35.70 -76.32 8.14
C ALA A 192 36.20 -77.11 9.39
N ALA A 193 36.07 -76.53 10.58
CA ALA A 193 36.46 -77.13 11.87
C ALA A 193 35.27 -77.50 12.77
N GLY A 194 34.02 -77.38 12.30
CA GLY A 194 32.81 -77.68 13.07
C GLY A 194 31.64 -78.11 12.20
N ASP A 195 30.63 -78.74 12.80
CA ASP A 195 29.48 -79.30 12.06
C ASP A 195 28.23 -78.39 12.07
N GLN A 196 28.25 -77.32 12.87
CA GLN A 196 27.10 -76.43 13.11
C GLN A 196 27.04 -75.26 12.11
N TYR A 197 25.83 -74.84 11.73
CA TYR A 197 25.61 -73.62 10.92
C TYR A 197 25.61 -72.35 11.78
N LEU A 198 26.64 -71.52 11.63
CA LEU A 198 26.77 -70.22 12.27
C LEU A 198 26.06 -69.14 11.46
N ARG A 199 25.12 -68.40 12.07
CA ARG A 199 24.42 -67.28 11.42
C ARG A 199 25.36 -66.06 11.35
N THR A 200 25.68 -65.58 10.15
CA THR A 200 26.69 -64.50 9.98
C THR A 200 26.09 -63.16 9.60
N ARG A 201 25.09 -63.14 8.70
CA ARG A 201 24.43 -61.94 8.17
C ARG A 201 22.98 -62.23 7.84
N GLU A 202 22.12 -61.24 8.01
CA GLU A 202 20.69 -61.29 7.70
C GLU A 202 20.17 -59.91 7.33
N ASP A 203 19.09 -59.86 6.56
CA ASP A 203 18.37 -58.67 6.12
C ASP A 203 16.96 -59.08 5.63
N THR A 204 16.06 -58.12 5.40
CA THR A 204 14.63 -58.39 5.13
C THR A 204 14.06 -57.49 4.04
N LEU A 205 13.19 -58.06 3.20
CA LEU A 205 12.38 -57.36 2.19
C LEU A 205 10.90 -57.36 2.63
N PRO A 206 10.39 -56.25 3.21
CA PRO A 206 9.02 -56.21 3.73
C PRO A 206 7.97 -56.25 2.62
N GLY A 207 6.91 -57.04 2.80
CA GLY A 207 5.85 -57.19 1.79
C GLY A 207 6.25 -58.03 0.56
N PHE A 208 7.32 -58.83 0.66
CA PHE A 208 7.81 -59.73 -0.40
C PHE A 208 7.79 -61.23 -0.05
N GLY A 209 7.19 -61.62 1.08
CA GLY A 209 7.06 -63.03 1.52
C GLY A 209 5.88 -63.78 0.89
N LEU A 210 4.77 -63.11 0.60
CA LEU A 210 3.60 -63.71 -0.06
C LEU A 210 3.92 -64.14 -1.50
N ASP A 211 3.02 -64.90 -2.14
CA ASP A 211 3.13 -65.17 -3.59
C ASP A 211 3.21 -63.87 -4.40
N MET A 212 4.32 -63.70 -5.12
CA MET A 212 4.60 -62.53 -5.96
C MET A 212 3.61 -62.34 -7.11
N ARG A 213 2.87 -63.39 -7.48
CA ARG A 213 1.78 -63.29 -8.45
C ARG A 213 0.53 -62.63 -7.85
N ARG A 214 0.24 -62.83 -6.55
CA ARG A 214 -0.79 -62.06 -5.81
C ARG A 214 -0.44 -60.57 -5.83
N LYS A 215 0.79 -60.24 -5.46
CA LYS A 215 1.31 -58.86 -5.46
C LYS A 215 1.23 -58.22 -6.84
N ALA A 216 1.72 -58.89 -7.87
CA ALA A 216 1.65 -58.41 -9.25
C ALA A 216 0.20 -58.19 -9.73
N LEU A 217 -0.74 -59.05 -9.32
CA LEU A 217 -2.16 -58.94 -9.67
C LEU A 217 -2.85 -57.78 -8.95
N ILE A 218 -2.68 -57.67 -7.63
CA ILE A 218 -3.26 -56.59 -6.81
C ILE A 218 -2.79 -55.22 -7.32
N GLU A 219 -1.49 -55.05 -7.51
CA GLU A 219 -0.93 -53.79 -8.03
C GLU A 219 -1.48 -53.49 -9.44
N THR A 220 -1.55 -54.49 -10.33
CA THR A 220 -2.14 -54.31 -11.67
C THR A 220 -3.63 -53.94 -11.61
N VAL A 221 -4.40 -54.47 -10.64
CA VAL A 221 -5.82 -54.11 -10.44
C VAL A 221 -5.96 -52.67 -9.95
N VAL A 222 -5.24 -52.32 -8.88
CA VAL A 222 -5.32 -51.00 -8.24
C VAL A 222 -4.77 -49.91 -9.16
N GLU A 223 -3.67 -50.16 -9.88
CA GLU A 223 -3.14 -49.25 -10.91
C GLU A 223 -4.14 -49.04 -12.05
N ASN A 224 -4.75 -50.09 -12.62
CA ASN A 224 -5.70 -49.92 -13.73
C ASN A 224 -6.90 -49.03 -13.33
N ILE A 225 -7.47 -49.25 -12.14
CA ILE A 225 -8.57 -48.41 -11.65
C ILE A 225 -8.06 -46.98 -11.38
N ASN A 226 -6.99 -46.83 -10.58
CA ASN A 226 -6.52 -45.52 -10.14
C ASN A 226 -5.92 -44.64 -11.25
N ASN A 227 -5.39 -45.25 -12.33
CA ASN A 227 -4.97 -44.54 -13.54
C ASN A 227 -6.15 -43.88 -14.29
N SER A 228 -7.38 -44.34 -14.04
CA SER A 228 -8.61 -43.78 -14.65
C SER A 228 -9.45 -42.93 -13.69
N THR A 229 -9.37 -43.19 -12.38
CA THR A 229 -10.20 -42.52 -11.36
C THR A 229 -9.46 -41.47 -10.53
N HIS A 230 -8.16 -41.64 -10.31
CA HIS A 230 -7.32 -40.85 -9.40
C HIS A 230 -7.90 -40.73 -7.97
N PHE A 231 -8.62 -41.76 -7.51
CA PHE A 231 -9.22 -41.80 -6.17
C PHE A 231 -8.20 -42.01 -5.04
N LEU A 232 -7.07 -42.65 -5.33
CA LEU A 232 -6.01 -42.96 -4.36
C LEU A 232 -4.77 -42.12 -4.66
N LYS A 233 -4.21 -41.47 -3.63
CA LYS A 233 -2.87 -40.88 -3.70
C LYS A 233 -1.82 -41.96 -3.46
N ALA A 234 -0.55 -41.60 -3.65
CA ALA A 234 0.59 -42.47 -3.33
C ALA A 234 0.62 -42.94 -1.85
N GLU A 235 0.11 -42.13 -0.92
CA GLU A 235 -0.04 -42.47 0.52
C GLU A 235 -1.16 -43.49 0.80
N ASP A 236 -2.20 -43.56 -0.05
CA ASP A 236 -3.34 -44.47 0.14
C ASP A 236 -3.09 -45.86 -0.47
N LEU A 237 -2.28 -45.94 -1.54
CA LEU A 237 -2.02 -47.18 -2.30
C LEU A 237 -1.58 -48.38 -1.44
N PRO A 238 -0.68 -48.27 -0.44
CA PRO A 238 -0.30 -49.42 0.39
C PRO A 238 -1.46 -49.97 1.23
N LYS A 239 -2.36 -49.10 1.71
CA LYS A 239 -3.54 -49.49 2.48
C LYS A 239 -4.54 -50.25 1.60
N GLU A 240 -4.84 -49.70 0.42
CA GLU A 240 -5.78 -50.34 -0.51
C GLU A 240 -5.23 -51.67 -1.05
N ASN A 241 -3.93 -51.74 -1.40
CA ASN A 241 -3.29 -52.99 -1.78
C ASN A 241 -3.44 -54.07 -0.69
N ARG A 242 -3.21 -53.73 0.58
CA ARG A 242 -3.38 -54.66 1.71
C ARG A 242 -4.84 -55.08 1.93
N ARG A 243 -5.81 -54.18 1.69
CA ARG A 243 -7.26 -54.51 1.69
C ARG A 243 -7.60 -55.51 0.57
N MET A 244 -6.99 -55.35 -0.60
CA MET A 244 -7.24 -56.18 -1.79
C MET A 244 -6.64 -57.60 -1.72
N GLU A 245 -5.69 -57.86 -0.80
CA GLU A 245 -5.13 -59.21 -0.57
C GLU A 245 -6.20 -60.28 -0.32
N GLN A 246 -7.34 -59.90 0.28
CA GLN A 246 -8.45 -60.84 0.57
C GLN A 246 -9.12 -61.41 -0.70
N PHE A 247 -8.99 -60.74 -1.84
CA PHE A 247 -9.58 -61.17 -3.12
C PHE A 247 -8.56 -61.84 -4.04
N ALA A 248 -7.25 -61.71 -3.76
CA ALA A 248 -6.20 -62.13 -4.67
C ALA A 248 -6.26 -63.62 -5.02
N ASP A 249 -6.61 -64.48 -4.05
CA ASP A 249 -6.61 -65.94 -4.22
C ASP A 249 -7.76 -66.39 -5.11
N SER A 250 -8.95 -65.80 -4.94
CA SER A 250 -10.12 -66.09 -5.77
C SER A 250 -9.95 -65.53 -7.19
N TRP A 251 -9.33 -64.35 -7.34
CA TRP A 251 -8.96 -63.81 -8.65
C TRP A 251 -7.90 -64.65 -9.35
N LEU A 252 -6.86 -65.14 -8.65
CA LEU A 252 -5.86 -66.03 -9.24
C LEU A 252 -6.46 -67.37 -9.66
N GLN A 253 -7.29 -67.99 -8.81
CA GLN A 253 -8.00 -69.22 -9.16
C GLN A 253 -8.93 -69.03 -10.37
N PHE A 254 -9.66 -67.90 -10.42
CA PHE A 254 -10.49 -67.54 -11.57
C PHE A 254 -9.67 -67.34 -12.85
N ILE A 255 -8.52 -66.66 -12.77
CA ILE A 255 -7.59 -66.49 -13.89
C ILE A 255 -7.05 -67.85 -14.34
N ASP A 256 -6.58 -68.71 -13.43
CA ASP A 256 -5.99 -70.00 -13.80
C ASP A 256 -6.97 -70.91 -14.53
N ASN A 257 -8.20 -71.01 -14.01
CA ASN A 257 -9.28 -71.81 -14.61
C ASN A 257 -9.78 -71.32 -15.99
N HIS A 258 -9.27 -70.21 -16.54
CA HIS A 258 -9.56 -69.79 -17.92
C HIS A 258 -8.58 -70.45 -18.93
N ASP A 259 -9.04 -71.47 -19.65
CA ASP A 259 -8.25 -72.31 -20.58
C ASP A 259 -7.67 -71.61 -21.84
N MET A 260 -7.88 -70.29 -22.01
CA MET A 260 -7.49 -69.56 -23.21
C MET A 260 -6.50 -68.42 -22.91
N PRO A 261 -5.62 -68.02 -23.85
CA PRO A 261 -4.77 -66.83 -23.75
C PRO A 261 -5.55 -65.51 -23.85
N SER A 262 -6.88 -65.55 -23.77
CA SER A 262 -7.76 -64.39 -23.80
C SER A 262 -7.62 -63.55 -22.51
N PRO A 263 -7.83 -62.22 -22.58
CA PRO A 263 -7.87 -61.39 -21.38
C PRO A 263 -9.03 -61.80 -20.46
N VAL A 264 -8.76 -61.88 -19.15
CA VAL A 264 -9.71 -62.27 -18.10
C VAL A 264 -10.25 -61.01 -17.42
N SER A 265 -11.57 -60.80 -17.47
CA SER A 265 -12.22 -59.63 -16.84
C SER A 265 -12.68 -59.95 -15.42
N LEU A 266 -12.00 -59.38 -14.42
CA LEU A 266 -12.41 -59.37 -13.02
C LEU A 266 -13.48 -58.28 -12.82
N GLN A 267 -14.61 -58.62 -12.19
CA GLN A 267 -15.78 -57.74 -12.04
C GLN A 267 -15.99 -57.31 -10.57
N ASP A 268 -16.88 -56.33 -10.36
CA ASP A 268 -17.36 -55.84 -9.07
C ASP A 268 -16.28 -55.35 -8.07
N ILE A 269 -15.14 -54.87 -8.58
CA ILE A 269 -14.01 -54.38 -7.77
C ILE A 269 -14.34 -52.96 -7.27
N THR A 270 -14.22 -52.73 -5.95
CA THR A 270 -14.51 -51.44 -5.29
C THR A 270 -13.33 -51.02 -4.40
N PHE A 271 -13.02 -49.71 -4.33
CA PHE A 271 -12.04 -49.16 -3.38
C PHE A 271 -12.70 -48.79 -2.04
N ASP A 272 -11.92 -48.78 -0.95
CA ASP A 272 -12.36 -48.39 0.39
C ASP A 272 -12.95 -46.96 0.43
N CYS A 273 -12.33 -46.05 -0.31
CA CYS A 273 -12.78 -44.67 -0.47
C CYS A 273 -14.02 -44.50 -1.38
N ALA A 274 -14.41 -45.54 -2.13
CA ALA A 274 -15.49 -45.49 -3.13
C ALA A 274 -16.29 -46.82 -3.20
N PRO A 275 -16.90 -47.28 -2.08
CA PRO A 275 -17.45 -48.64 -1.97
C PRO A 275 -18.70 -48.88 -2.83
N ASN A 276 -19.34 -47.81 -3.34
CA ASN A 276 -20.49 -47.90 -4.25
C ASN A 276 -20.10 -47.86 -5.74
N ASN A 277 -18.81 -47.73 -6.06
CA ASN A 277 -18.31 -47.60 -7.42
C ASN A 277 -17.63 -48.91 -7.85
N ALA A 278 -18.38 -49.80 -8.49
CA ALA A 278 -17.88 -51.05 -9.03
C ALA A 278 -17.13 -50.85 -10.35
N TYR A 279 -15.96 -51.47 -10.48
CA TYR A 279 -15.11 -51.47 -11.67
C TYR A 279 -14.89 -52.89 -12.20
N THR A 280 -14.67 -52.99 -13.50
CA THR A 280 -14.18 -54.21 -14.17
C THR A 280 -12.74 -53.99 -14.62
N VAL A 281 -11.83 -54.89 -14.27
CA VAL A 281 -10.42 -54.84 -14.70
C VAL A 281 -10.07 -56.06 -15.54
N THR A 282 -9.45 -55.80 -16.69
CA THR A 282 -9.04 -56.84 -17.65
C THR A 282 -7.57 -57.21 -17.43
N ILE A 283 -7.31 -58.48 -17.13
CA ILE A 283 -5.98 -59.03 -16.82
C ILE A 283 -5.52 -59.96 -17.95
N ILE A 284 -4.27 -59.81 -18.42
CA ILE A 284 -3.66 -60.67 -19.43
C ILE A 284 -2.61 -61.57 -18.77
N LYS A 285 -2.75 -62.90 -18.90
CA LYS A 285 -1.89 -63.90 -18.24
C LYS A 285 -0.40 -63.67 -18.49
N GLU A 286 -0.01 -63.39 -19.73
CA GLU A 286 1.38 -63.15 -20.13
C GLU A 286 1.97 -61.86 -19.52
N GLN A 287 1.17 -60.80 -19.41
CA GLN A 287 1.58 -59.54 -18.77
C GLN A 287 1.74 -59.72 -17.26
N LEU A 288 0.82 -60.43 -16.61
CA LEU A 288 0.90 -60.77 -15.19
C LEU A 288 2.15 -61.63 -14.89
N ALA A 289 2.44 -62.64 -15.72
CA ALA A 289 3.66 -63.45 -15.61
C ALA A 289 4.93 -62.60 -15.81
N THR A 290 4.93 -61.68 -16.79
CA THR A 290 6.05 -60.77 -17.04
C THR A 290 6.29 -59.81 -15.87
N ARG A 291 5.23 -59.24 -15.27
CA ARG A 291 5.34 -58.43 -14.05
C ARG A 291 5.86 -59.24 -12.87
N THR A 292 5.36 -60.46 -12.68
CA THR A 292 5.81 -61.37 -11.62
C THR A 292 7.29 -61.70 -11.77
N ASN A 293 7.75 -62.06 -12.97
CA ASN A 293 9.17 -62.33 -13.26
C ASN A 293 10.05 -61.09 -13.02
N SER A 294 9.60 -59.89 -13.38
CA SER A 294 10.32 -58.64 -13.12
C SER A 294 10.43 -58.32 -11.62
N ILE A 295 9.37 -58.56 -10.84
CA ILE A 295 9.41 -58.42 -9.37
C ILE A 295 10.42 -59.40 -8.78
N VAL A 296 10.37 -60.67 -9.18
CA VAL A 296 11.28 -61.72 -8.67
C VAL A 296 12.75 -61.46 -9.04
N ASP A 297 13.05 -61.04 -10.27
CA ASP A 297 14.42 -60.66 -10.65
C ASP A 297 14.93 -59.45 -9.84
N ASN A 298 14.07 -58.48 -9.52
CA ASN A 298 14.44 -57.36 -8.64
C ASN A 298 14.70 -57.77 -7.19
N ILE A 299 13.97 -58.76 -6.66
CA ILE A 299 14.25 -59.40 -5.37
C ILE A 299 15.63 -60.07 -5.41
N ILE A 300 15.88 -60.96 -6.39
CA ILE A 300 17.16 -61.67 -6.49
C ILE A 300 18.34 -60.69 -6.69
N ARG A 301 18.20 -59.66 -7.52
CA ARG A 301 19.21 -58.58 -7.64
C ARG A 301 19.49 -57.85 -6.33
N THR A 302 18.53 -57.82 -5.40
CA THR A 302 18.70 -57.20 -4.07
C THR A 302 19.44 -58.13 -3.12
N ILE A 303 19.08 -59.42 -3.09
CA ILE A 303 19.83 -60.45 -2.35
C ILE A 303 21.28 -60.56 -2.86
N VAL A 304 21.50 -60.48 -4.18
CA VAL A 304 22.85 -60.44 -4.78
C VAL A 304 23.65 -59.19 -4.40
N ARG A 305 22.97 -58.04 -4.15
CA ARG A 305 23.62 -56.84 -3.60
C ARG A 305 23.97 -57.02 -2.12
N PHE A 306 23.09 -57.63 -1.33
CA PHE A 306 23.34 -57.97 0.07
C PHE A 306 24.53 -58.94 0.23
N ILE A 307 24.60 -60.03 -0.54
CA ILE A 307 25.73 -60.98 -0.53
C ILE A 307 27.06 -60.26 -0.79
N LYS A 308 27.10 -59.34 -1.77
CA LYS A 308 28.28 -58.49 -2.03
C LYS A 308 28.61 -57.53 -0.89
N GLY A 309 27.60 -57.02 -0.17
CA GLY A 309 27.75 -56.26 1.07
C GLY A 309 28.23 -57.09 2.27
N CYS A 310 28.27 -58.41 2.14
CA CYS A 310 28.87 -59.36 3.08
C CYS A 310 30.29 -59.79 2.68
N SER A 311 30.89 -59.13 1.67
CA SER A 311 32.19 -59.48 1.06
C SER A 311 32.23 -60.84 0.34
N LEU A 312 31.06 -61.39 -0.03
CA LEU A 312 30.93 -62.65 -0.76
C LEU A 312 30.47 -62.42 -2.22
N THR A 313 30.67 -63.43 -3.07
CA THR A 313 30.12 -63.51 -4.43
C THR A 313 29.02 -64.58 -4.50
N THR A 314 28.27 -64.62 -5.61
CA THR A 314 27.25 -65.66 -5.83
C THR A 314 27.83 -67.05 -6.13
N ASN A 315 29.16 -67.17 -6.28
CA ASN A 315 29.85 -68.44 -6.43
C ASN A 315 30.33 -69.03 -5.09
N ASP A 316 30.37 -68.23 -4.02
CA ASP A 316 30.78 -68.69 -2.68
C ASP A 316 29.61 -69.33 -1.91
N ILE A 317 28.39 -69.19 -2.42
CA ILE A 317 27.18 -69.81 -1.88
C ILE A 317 27.11 -71.28 -2.32
N SER A 318 27.33 -72.17 -1.36
CA SER A 318 27.44 -73.62 -1.53
C SER A 318 26.09 -74.34 -1.53
N GLY A 319 25.05 -73.73 -0.94
CA GLY A 319 23.68 -74.25 -0.89
C GLY A 319 22.65 -73.15 -0.68
N ILE A 320 21.43 -73.36 -1.20
CA ILE A 320 20.29 -72.46 -1.04
C ILE A 320 19.07 -73.24 -0.54
N VAL A 321 18.46 -72.76 0.54
CA VAL A 321 17.20 -73.29 1.07
C VAL A 321 16.10 -72.24 0.94
N PHE A 322 14.97 -72.66 0.37
CA PHE A 322 13.76 -71.87 0.22
C PHE A 322 12.71 -72.38 1.21
N ILE A 323 12.07 -71.49 1.98
CA ILE A 323 11.08 -71.84 3.01
C ILE A 323 9.84 -70.96 2.84
N GLY A 324 8.71 -71.57 2.52
CA GLY A 324 7.42 -70.90 2.37
C GLY A 324 6.84 -70.97 0.96
N ASP A 325 5.52 -70.89 0.86
CA ASP A 325 4.81 -71.26 -0.37
C ASP A 325 5.01 -70.31 -1.57
N THR A 326 5.56 -69.09 -1.40
CA THR A 326 5.91 -68.19 -2.52
C THR A 326 6.93 -68.84 -3.48
N PHE A 327 7.80 -69.71 -2.97
CA PHE A 327 8.82 -70.41 -3.75
C PHE A 327 8.26 -71.61 -4.54
N ASN A 328 6.94 -71.86 -4.49
CA ASN A 328 6.30 -72.81 -5.40
C ASN A 328 6.37 -72.35 -6.87
N ASN A 329 6.39 -71.04 -7.11
CA ASN A 329 6.56 -70.45 -8.43
C ASN A 329 7.96 -70.69 -9.02
N SER A 330 8.05 -71.11 -10.29
CA SER A 330 9.33 -71.39 -10.96
C SER A 330 10.17 -70.14 -11.21
N SER A 331 9.56 -68.94 -11.25
CA SER A 331 10.25 -67.65 -11.41
C SER A 331 11.45 -67.50 -10.46
N PHE A 332 11.31 -67.89 -9.19
CA PHE A 332 12.40 -67.80 -8.20
C PHE A 332 13.56 -68.73 -8.53
N ARG A 333 13.26 -69.98 -8.91
CA ARG A 333 14.28 -70.97 -9.29
C ARG A 333 15.01 -70.55 -10.58
N GLU A 334 14.28 -69.98 -11.54
CA GLU A 334 14.84 -69.49 -12.81
C GLU A 334 15.72 -68.26 -12.61
N ALA A 335 15.26 -67.28 -11.81
CA ALA A 335 16.07 -66.11 -11.46
C ALA A 335 17.34 -66.49 -10.66
N ILE A 336 17.24 -67.43 -9.70
CA ILE A 336 18.42 -67.92 -8.97
C ILE A 336 19.42 -68.58 -9.92
N LYS A 337 18.98 -69.47 -10.83
CA LYS A 337 19.86 -70.09 -11.85
C LYS A 337 20.52 -69.08 -12.80
N HIS A 338 19.93 -67.89 -12.99
CA HIS A 338 20.54 -66.82 -13.79
C HIS A 338 21.65 -66.05 -13.05
N HIS A 339 21.58 -65.96 -11.71
CA HIS A 339 22.51 -65.16 -10.91
C HIS A 339 23.52 -65.99 -10.08
N PHE A 340 23.29 -67.30 -9.88
CA PHE A 340 24.09 -68.20 -9.06
C PHE A 340 24.52 -69.45 -9.83
N ALA A 341 25.81 -69.81 -9.75
CA ALA A 341 26.39 -70.97 -10.43
C ALA A 341 26.27 -72.25 -9.59
N ILE A 342 25.04 -72.63 -9.24
CA ILE A 342 24.74 -73.68 -8.25
C ILE A 342 24.07 -74.93 -8.86
N ASP A 343 24.38 -76.11 -8.33
CA ASP A 343 23.76 -77.40 -8.70
C ASP A 343 22.32 -77.50 -8.14
N GLU A 344 21.38 -78.10 -8.88
CA GLU A 344 20.00 -78.29 -8.42
C GLU A 344 19.90 -79.10 -7.13
N ARG A 345 20.85 -80.00 -6.84
CA ARG A 345 20.90 -80.78 -5.60
C ARG A 345 21.21 -79.92 -4.37
N ALA A 346 21.91 -78.81 -4.58
CA ALA A 346 22.21 -77.80 -3.56
C ALA A 346 21.11 -76.73 -3.45
N MET A 347 19.99 -76.90 -4.15
CA MET A 347 18.78 -76.07 -4.02
C MET A 347 17.64 -76.90 -3.44
N HIS A 348 17.20 -76.62 -2.21
CA HIS A 348 16.07 -77.33 -1.60
C HIS A 348 14.92 -76.39 -1.20
N ARG A 349 13.68 -76.86 -1.36
CA ARG A 349 12.47 -76.07 -1.04
C ARG A 349 11.57 -76.80 -0.05
N TYR A 350 11.28 -76.11 1.04
CA TYR A 350 10.23 -76.42 1.99
C TYR A 350 8.99 -75.55 1.74
N THR A 351 7.82 -76.17 1.75
CA THR A 351 6.50 -75.54 1.69
C THR A 351 5.91 -75.37 3.10
N ASP A 352 4.89 -74.53 3.25
CA ASP A 352 4.28 -74.23 4.54
C ASP A 352 3.85 -75.49 5.33
N ASN A 353 3.27 -76.46 4.62
CA ASN A 353 2.77 -77.71 5.19
C ASN A 353 3.86 -78.64 5.78
N VAL A 354 5.15 -78.36 5.55
CA VAL A 354 6.27 -79.12 6.14
C VAL A 354 7.02 -78.35 7.24
N LEU A 355 6.60 -77.12 7.59
CA LEU A 355 7.11 -76.39 8.74
C LEU A 355 7.10 -77.21 10.05
N PRO A 356 6.06 -78.01 10.39
CA PRO A 356 6.08 -78.92 11.53
C PRO A 356 7.26 -79.90 11.54
N ARG A 357 7.57 -80.51 10.40
CA ARG A 357 8.69 -81.46 10.27
C ARG A 357 10.02 -80.77 10.53
N ILE A 358 10.20 -79.57 9.98
CA ILE A 358 11.45 -78.79 10.12
C ILE A 358 11.65 -78.39 11.58
N VAL A 359 10.62 -77.86 12.26
CA VAL A 359 10.78 -77.44 13.66
C VAL A 359 11.02 -78.63 14.59
N ASN A 360 10.58 -79.84 14.25
CA ASN A 360 10.89 -81.04 15.04
C ASN A 360 12.38 -81.46 14.99
N VAL A 361 13.19 -80.93 14.06
CA VAL A 361 14.63 -81.21 14.01
C VAL A 361 15.36 -80.76 15.27
N TYR A 362 14.80 -79.77 15.99
CA TYR A 362 15.31 -79.29 17.28
C TYR A 362 15.55 -80.43 18.29
N ARG A 363 14.66 -81.44 18.31
CA ARG A 363 14.77 -82.65 19.14
C ARG A 363 16.05 -83.46 18.91
N HIS A 364 16.70 -83.25 17.77
CA HIS A 364 17.89 -83.97 17.33
C HIS A 364 19.18 -83.14 17.37
N LEU A 365 19.11 -81.87 17.81
CA LEU A 365 20.25 -80.99 17.96
C LEU A 365 20.75 -80.97 19.40
N ASP A 366 22.06 -80.81 19.59
CA ASP A 366 22.60 -80.45 20.89
C ASP A 366 22.14 -79.03 21.25
N CYS A 367 21.25 -78.92 22.22
CA CYS A 367 20.70 -77.65 22.69
C CYS A 367 21.76 -76.78 23.39
N GLY A 368 22.86 -77.37 23.87
CA GLY A 368 23.96 -76.64 24.52
C GLY A 368 24.61 -75.59 23.62
N GLN A 369 24.56 -75.76 22.29
CA GLN A 369 25.10 -74.79 21.32
C GLN A 369 24.37 -73.43 21.28
N PHE A 370 23.20 -73.35 21.93
CA PHE A 370 22.36 -72.15 21.93
C PHE A 370 22.40 -71.36 23.24
N ALA A 371 23.01 -71.91 24.31
CA ALA A 371 22.94 -71.36 25.66
C ALA A 371 23.31 -69.87 25.77
N GLU A 372 24.39 -69.45 25.10
CA GLU A 372 24.83 -68.05 25.05
C GLU A 372 23.76 -67.12 24.45
N LYS A 373 23.17 -67.51 23.31
CA LYS A 373 22.11 -66.75 22.62
C LYS A 373 20.81 -66.71 23.42
N THR A 374 20.54 -67.77 24.18
CA THR A 374 19.38 -67.87 25.08
C THR A 374 19.57 -66.96 26.29
N GLU A 375 20.78 -66.85 26.86
CA GLU A 375 21.11 -65.89 27.92
C GLU A 375 21.08 -64.43 27.40
N GLU A 376 21.67 -64.15 26.23
CA GLU A 376 21.58 -62.85 25.55
C GLU A 376 20.13 -62.44 25.27
N PHE A 377 19.28 -63.38 24.84
CA PHE A 377 17.85 -63.13 24.64
C PHE A 377 17.18 -62.72 25.95
N TYR A 378 17.33 -63.50 27.04
CA TYR A 378 16.68 -63.17 28.30
C TYR A 378 17.14 -61.83 28.87
N ALA A 379 18.44 -61.51 28.80
CA ALA A 379 18.97 -60.21 29.23
C ALA A 379 18.38 -59.04 28.42
N ARG A 380 18.28 -59.18 27.10
CA ARG A 380 17.74 -58.16 26.18
C ARG A 380 16.21 -58.00 26.31
N ALA A 381 15.49 -59.11 26.35
CA ALA A 381 14.02 -59.14 26.42
C ALA A 381 13.49 -58.68 27.78
N THR A 382 14.13 -59.08 28.89
CA THR A 382 13.75 -58.61 30.24
C THR A 382 13.91 -57.09 30.35
N LYS A 383 15.03 -56.53 29.87
CA LYS A 383 15.23 -55.08 29.82
C LYS A 383 14.18 -54.39 28.94
N ALA A 384 13.83 -54.96 27.79
CA ALA A 384 12.80 -54.40 26.91
C ALA A 384 11.43 -54.35 27.60
N VAL A 385 11.08 -55.36 28.41
CA VAL A 385 9.88 -55.34 29.28
C VAL A 385 9.99 -54.24 30.34
N GLU A 386 11.11 -54.11 31.04
CA GLU A 386 11.33 -53.07 32.06
C GLU A 386 11.23 -51.64 31.47
N ASP A 387 11.79 -51.42 30.27
CA ASP A 387 11.70 -50.14 29.56
C ASP A 387 10.26 -49.86 29.07
N LEU A 388 9.53 -50.89 28.61
CA LEU A 388 8.12 -50.78 28.19
C LEU A 388 7.18 -50.49 29.38
N GLU A 389 7.36 -51.15 30.52
CA GLU A 389 6.56 -50.89 31.73
C GLU A 389 6.79 -49.47 32.27
N GLN A 390 8.05 -49.00 32.24
CA GLN A 390 8.37 -47.61 32.56
C GLN A 390 7.72 -46.63 31.57
N TYR A 391 7.75 -46.93 30.27
CA TYR A 391 7.07 -46.12 29.25
C TYR A 391 5.56 -46.02 29.53
N ILE A 392 4.88 -47.13 29.83
CA ILE A 392 3.44 -47.16 30.16
C ILE A 392 3.16 -46.32 31.41
N ALA A 393 4.00 -46.40 32.45
CA ALA A 393 3.85 -45.61 33.67
C ALA A 393 4.07 -44.10 33.43
N VAL A 394 5.00 -43.72 32.55
CA VAL A 394 5.31 -42.33 32.21
C VAL A 394 4.26 -41.70 31.28
N ILE A 395 3.78 -42.43 30.26
CA ILE A 395 2.76 -41.90 29.35
C ILE A 395 1.42 -41.67 30.06
N LEU A 396 1.04 -42.54 31.01
CA LEU A 396 -0.14 -42.34 31.85
C LEU A 396 -0.01 -41.08 32.74
N GLN A 397 1.19 -40.78 33.24
CA GLN A 397 1.48 -39.53 33.96
C GLN A 397 1.41 -38.31 33.02
N ALA A 398 1.85 -38.44 31.77
CA ALA A 398 1.74 -37.39 30.75
C ALA A 398 0.26 -37.09 30.40
N GLU A 399 -0.56 -38.12 30.20
CA GLU A 399 -2.01 -37.98 29.97
C GLU A 399 -2.70 -37.31 31.17
N THR A 400 -2.33 -37.70 32.39
CA THR A 400 -2.83 -37.05 33.62
C THR A 400 -2.42 -35.57 33.68
N ALA A 401 -1.16 -35.25 33.38
CA ALA A 401 -0.66 -33.88 33.33
C ALA A 401 -1.34 -33.04 32.23
N PHE A 402 -1.71 -33.64 31.11
CA PHE A 402 -2.45 -32.97 30.03
C PHE A 402 -3.88 -32.63 30.46
N VAL A 403 -4.58 -33.55 31.14
CA VAL A 403 -5.91 -33.30 31.73
C VAL A 403 -5.85 -32.21 32.81
N ASP A 404 -4.81 -32.22 33.65
CA ASP A 404 -4.52 -31.17 34.64
C ASP A 404 -4.12 -29.81 34.02
N LYS A 405 -3.93 -29.73 32.69
CA LYS A 405 -3.43 -28.56 31.96
C LYS A 405 -2.00 -28.14 32.31
N ARG A 406 -1.20 -29.08 32.82
CA ARG A 406 0.23 -28.94 33.14
C ARG A 406 1.05 -29.21 31.88
N TRP A 407 0.95 -28.34 30.89
CA TRP A 407 1.50 -28.55 29.54
C TRP A 407 3.03 -28.79 29.52
N ARG A 408 3.80 -28.06 30.34
CA ARG A 408 5.26 -28.25 30.44
C ARG A 408 5.62 -29.60 31.05
N ASP A 409 4.91 -30.02 32.09
CA ASP A 409 5.06 -31.34 32.70
C ASP A 409 4.71 -32.43 31.68
N THR A 410 3.63 -32.23 30.89
CA THR A 410 3.23 -33.13 29.81
C THR A 410 4.35 -33.29 28.79
N ILE A 411 4.90 -32.19 28.26
CA ILE A 411 6.01 -32.22 27.29
C ILE A 411 7.20 -32.98 27.87
N SER A 412 7.62 -32.67 29.10
CA SER A 412 8.76 -33.33 29.75
C SER A 412 8.52 -34.82 30.08
N LEU A 413 7.27 -35.23 30.31
CA LEU A 413 6.90 -36.64 30.48
C LEU A 413 6.82 -37.35 29.12
N CYS A 414 6.33 -36.70 28.07
CA CYS A 414 6.39 -37.23 26.71
C CYS A 414 7.83 -37.37 26.21
N ASP A 415 8.74 -36.45 26.55
CA ASP A 415 10.17 -36.58 26.24
C ASP A 415 10.74 -37.86 26.87
N LYS A 416 10.52 -38.09 28.17
CA LYS A 416 10.93 -39.33 28.86
C LYS A 416 10.27 -40.58 28.30
N ALA A 417 9.01 -40.49 27.85
CA ALA A 417 8.32 -41.60 27.19
C ALA A 417 8.94 -41.90 25.82
N LEU A 418 9.48 -40.91 25.12
CA LEU A 418 10.20 -41.07 23.85
C LEU A 418 11.66 -41.52 24.03
N ASP A 419 12.30 -41.20 25.15
CA ASP A 419 13.60 -41.78 25.52
C ASP A 419 13.50 -43.31 25.73
N LEU A 420 12.35 -43.79 26.22
CA LEU A 420 12.05 -45.21 26.45
C LEU A 420 11.45 -45.91 25.22
N ASN A 421 10.53 -45.25 24.50
CA ASN A 421 9.92 -45.75 23.27
C ASN A 421 9.91 -44.64 22.19
N PRO A 422 10.99 -44.50 21.39
CA PRO A 422 11.11 -43.45 20.37
C PRO A 422 10.06 -43.50 19.26
N ALA A 423 9.40 -44.65 19.07
CA ALA A 423 8.38 -44.87 18.05
C ALA A 423 6.95 -44.57 18.53
N SER A 424 6.77 -44.14 19.79
CA SER A 424 5.44 -43.89 20.37
C SER A 424 4.71 -42.73 19.71
N ALA A 425 3.87 -43.04 18.72
CA ALA A 425 2.95 -42.09 18.10
C ALA A 425 2.02 -41.41 19.14
N LYS A 426 1.69 -42.10 20.24
CA LYS A 426 0.91 -41.57 21.36
C LYS A 426 1.68 -40.45 22.08
N ALA A 427 2.95 -40.67 22.41
CA ALA A 427 3.79 -39.66 23.05
C ALA A 427 4.10 -38.46 22.13
N ILE A 428 4.34 -38.71 20.83
CA ILE A 428 4.52 -37.66 19.81
C ILE A 428 3.28 -36.76 19.76
N GLN A 429 2.10 -37.32 19.48
CA GLN A 429 0.88 -36.53 19.35
C GLN A 429 0.49 -35.78 20.62
N LEU A 430 0.75 -36.35 21.80
CA LEU A 430 0.45 -35.70 23.08
C LEU A 430 1.41 -34.52 23.34
N LYS A 431 2.69 -34.68 22.99
CA LYS A 431 3.71 -33.61 23.04
C LYS A 431 3.40 -32.48 22.08
N GLU A 432 3.02 -32.79 20.84
CA GLU A 432 2.65 -31.79 19.82
C GLU A 432 1.48 -30.93 20.30
N LYS A 433 0.37 -31.56 20.71
CA LYS A 433 -0.82 -30.86 21.27
C LYS A 433 -0.49 -30.02 22.50
N ALA A 434 0.35 -30.54 23.41
CA ALA A 434 0.77 -29.79 24.60
C ALA A 434 1.68 -28.59 24.25
N THR A 435 2.45 -28.68 23.16
CA THR A 435 3.33 -27.59 22.67
C THR A 435 2.51 -26.51 21.98
N GLU A 436 1.59 -26.88 21.09
CA GLU A 436 0.66 -25.96 20.41
C GLU A 436 -0.11 -25.09 21.41
N ILE A 437 -0.75 -25.74 22.41
CA ILE A 437 -1.49 -25.05 23.47
C ILE A 437 -0.57 -24.14 24.32
N LEU A 438 0.67 -24.54 24.56
CA LEU A 438 1.63 -23.74 25.32
C LEU A 438 2.05 -22.48 24.55
N ASP A 439 2.33 -22.61 23.25
CA ASP A 439 2.73 -21.49 22.38
C ASP A 439 1.60 -20.46 22.24
N ASP A 440 0.36 -20.92 22.01
CA ASP A 440 -0.85 -20.08 21.99
C ASP A 440 -1.03 -19.30 23.30
N LEU A 441 -0.81 -19.96 24.45
CA LEU A 441 -0.83 -19.29 25.75
C LEU A 441 0.30 -18.26 25.88
N THR A 442 1.48 -18.45 25.27
CA THR A 442 2.51 -17.39 25.24
C THR A 442 2.11 -16.20 24.36
N VAL A 443 1.38 -16.44 23.26
CA VAL A 443 0.87 -15.37 22.38
C VAL A 443 -0.18 -14.55 23.12
N ILE A 444 -1.12 -15.19 23.81
CA ILE A 444 -2.12 -14.51 24.64
C ILE A 444 -1.45 -13.70 25.76
N GLN A 445 -0.49 -14.26 26.49
CA GLN A 445 0.25 -13.54 27.55
C GLN A 445 1.01 -12.33 27.01
N ARG A 446 1.64 -12.45 25.83
CA ARG A 446 2.37 -11.37 25.15
C ARG A 446 1.44 -10.23 24.72
N ILE A 447 0.26 -10.56 24.17
CA ILE A 447 -0.78 -9.58 23.82
C ILE A 447 -1.24 -8.85 25.08
N ILE A 448 -1.59 -9.57 26.15
CA ILE A 448 -2.01 -8.99 27.44
C ILE A 448 -0.96 -8.00 27.98
N ALA A 449 0.33 -8.36 27.91
CA ALA A 449 1.43 -7.51 28.39
C ALA A 449 1.64 -6.24 27.55
N GLN A 450 1.21 -6.20 26.28
CA GLN A 450 1.33 -5.03 25.40
C GLN A 450 0.18 -4.03 25.54
N ILE A 451 -0.99 -4.44 26.06
CA ILE A 451 -2.17 -3.57 26.16
C ILE A 451 -1.93 -2.27 26.97
N PRO A 452 -1.22 -2.28 28.13
CA PRO A 452 -0.92 -1.05 28.86
C PRO A 452 -0.13 -0.03 28.04
N GLU A 453 0.90 -0.47 27.30
CA GLU A 453 1.70 0.41 26.44
C GLU A 453 0.87 1.01 25.29
N LEU A 454 -0.06 0.22 24.73
CA LEU A 454 -1.01 0.71 23.73
C LEU A 454 -2.04 1.69 24.33
N TRP A 455 -2.47 1.52 25.58
CA TRP A 455 -3.31 2.48 26.30
C TRP A 455 -2.59 3.81 26.53
N ASP A 456 -1.32 3.79 26.96
CA ASP A 456 -0.52 4.99 27.19
C ASP A 456 -0.26 5.76 25.88
N LYS A 457 -0.07 5.04 24.77
CA LYS A 457 0.00 5.60 23.40
C LYS A 457 -1.37 6.01 22.84
N LYS A 458 -2.47 5.81 23.56
CA LYS A 458 -3.87 6.03 23.14
C LYS A 458 -4.32 5.20 21.92
N GLN A 459 -3.58 4.15 21.57
CA GLN A 459 -3.81 3.28 20.40
C GLN A 459 -4.88 2.21 20.68
N TYR A 460 -6.05 2.63 21.17
CA TYR A 460 -7.14 1.73 21.57
C TYR A 460 -7.70 0.91 20.39
N SER A 461 -7.66 1.46 19.17
CA SER A 461 -8.02 0.79 17.92
C SER A 461 -7.15 -0.46 17.67
N LEU A 462 -5.83 -0.33 17.84
CA LEU A 462 -4.88 -1.44 17.72
C LEU A 462 -4.98 -2.42 18.90
N ALA A 463 -5.17 -1.92 20.13
CA ALA A 463 -5.33 -2.77 21.31
C ALA A 463 -6.56 -3.69 21.19
N ILE A 464 -7.70 -3.19 20.70
CA ILE A 464 -8.91 -4.00 20.44
C ILE A 464 -8.62 -5.06 19.37
N LYS A 465 -7.84 -4.74 18.33
CA LYS A 465 -7.50 -5.70 17.26
C LYS A 465 -6.66 -6.87 17.79
N GLU A 466 -5.61 -6.61 18.55
CA GLU A 466 -4.80 -7.71 19.11
C GLU A 466 -5.54 -8.47 20.22
N LEU A 467 -6.42 -7.82 20.99
CA LEU A 467 -7.32 -8.51 21.93
C LEU A 467 -8.35 -9.40 21.21
N ASN A 468 -8.89 -8.99 20.05
CA ASN A 468 -9.73 -9.85 19.22
C ASN A 468 -8.96 -11.11 18.78
N ARG A 469 -7.71 -10.96 18.32
CA ARG A 469 -6.84 -12.09 17.96
C ARG A 469 -6.60 -13.04 19.13
N ALA A 470 -6.42 -12.53 20.35
CA ALA A 470 -6.32 -13.37 21.54
C ALA A 470 -7.65 -14.11 21.88
N LEU A 471 -8.81 -13.55 21.50
CA LEU A 471 -10.12 -14.20 21.60
C LEU A 471 -10.44 -15.15 20.44
N GLU A 472 -9.74 -15.06 19.31
CA GLU A 472 -9.78 -16.06 18.23
C GLU A 472 -9.04 -17.35 18.66
N ILE A 473 -7.97 -17.21 19.44
CA ILE A 473 -7.20 -18.31 20.03
C ILE A 473 -7.93 -18.92 21.24
N ASP A 474 -8.29 -18.11 22.25
CA ASP A 474 -9.05 -18.56 23.42
C ASP A 474 -10.35 -17.73 23.58
N PRO A 475 -11.46 -18.16 22.93
CA PRO A 475 -12.78 -17.55 23.12
C PRO A 475 -13.32 -17.65 24.55
N GLY A 476 -12.70 -18.45 25.43
CA GLY A 476 -13.05 -18.57 26.84
C GLY A 476 -12.36 -17.55 27.75
N ASN A 477 -11.32 -16.86 27.28
CA ASN A 477 -10.38 -16.17 28.16
C ASN A 477 -11.00 -14.98 28.92
N ARG A 478 -11.20 -15.14 30.23
CA ARG A 478 -11.80 -14.11 31.09
C ARG A 478 -10.94 -12.84 31.19
N ASN A 479 -9.62 -12.98 31.18
CA ASN A 479 -8.70 -11.85 31.33
C ASN A 479 -8.66 -11.01 30.04
N VAL A 480 -8.57 -11.66 28.88
CA VAL A 480 -8.64 -10.98 27.57
C VAL A 480 -9.99 -10.28 27.40
N LYS A 481 -11.11 -10.92 27.76
CA LYS A 481 -12.45 -10.28 27.72
C LYS A 481 -12.55 -9.04 28.60
N SER A 482 -12.11 -9.12 29.86
CA SER A 482 -12.14 -7.96 30.75
C SER A 482 -11.24 -6.82 30.25
N LEU A 483 -10.07 -7.13 29.70
CA LEU A 483 -9.19 -6.13 29.08
C LEU A 483 -9.79 -5.53 27.80
N TRP A 484 -10.53 -6.32 27.02
CA TRP A 484 -11.25 -5.87 25.83
C TRP A 484 -12.37 -4.89 26.19
N GLU A 485 -13.18 -5.22 27.19
CA GLU A 485 -14.25 -4.36 27.72
C GLU A 485 -13.67 -3.03 28.25
N GLN A 486 -12.60 -3.09 29.05
CA GLN A 486 -11.89 -1.91 29.56
C GLN A 486 -11.25 -1.07 28.43
N THR A 487 -10.66 -1.71 27.41
CA THR A 487 -10.07 -1.01 26.26
C THR A 487 -11.14 -0.31 25.44
N LYS A 488 -12.29 -0.96 25.23
CA LYS A 488 -13.43 -0.38 24.54
C LYS A 488 -14.03 0.80 25.30
N GLU A 489 -14.19 0.70 26.62
CA GLU A 489 -14.67 1.83 27.43
C GLU A 489 -13.69 3.01 27.39
N LYS A 490 -12.38 2.76 27.47
CA LYS A 490 -11.33 3.78 27.27
C LYS A 490 -11.43 4.43 25.89
N GLN A 491 -11.65 3.65 24.83
CA GLN A 491 -11.84 4.14 23.46
C GLN A 491 -13.07 5.05 23.36
N GLU A 492 -14.23 4.62 23.88
CA GLU A 492 -15.48 5.39 23.84
C GLU A 492 -15.35 6.72 24.59
N ARG A 493 -14.74 6.70 25.79
CA ARG A 493 -14.40 7.91 26.56
C ARG A 493 -13.45 8.84 25.80
N HIS A 494 -12.42 8.30 25.14
CA HIS A 494 -11.46 9.10 24.37
C HIS A 494 -12.09 9.73 23.10
N ILE A 495 -12.92 8.97 22.37
CA ILE A 495 -13.71 9.49 21.23
C ILE A 495 -14.65 10.61 21.67
N ALA A 496 -15.26 10.52 22.86
CA ALA A 496 -16.09 11.60 23.41
C ALA A 496 -15.28 12.88 23.71
N VAL A 497 -14.04 12.75 24.20
CA VAL A 497 -13.12 13.88 24.39
C VAL A 497 -12.72 14.53 23.07
N ILE A 498 -12.40 13.74 22.04
CA ILE A 498 -12.10 14.26 20.69
C ILE A 498 -13.29 15.04 20.13
N LYS A 499 -14.51 14.46 20.15
CA LYS A 499 -15.74 15.14 19.68
C LYS A 499 -16.05 16.43 20.45
N SER A 500 -15.76 16.47 21.76
CA SER A 500 -15.88 17.67 22.58
C SER A 500 -14.93 18.79 22.10
N TYR A 501 -13.70 18.44 21.69
CA TYR A 501 -12.77 19.40 21.10
C TYR A 501 -13.13 19.78 19.66
N GLU A 502 -13.63 18.86 18.82
CA GLU A 502 -14.15 19.21 17.49
C GLU A 502 -15.30 20.24 17.60
N SER A 503 -16.25 20.03 18.51
CA SER A 503 -17.37 20.97 18.74
C SER A 503 -16.91 22.33 19.30
N GLN A 504 -15.89 22.35 20.17
CA GLN A 504 -15.27 23.59 20.64
C GLN A 504 -14.57 24.34 19.48
N LEU A 505 -13.88 23.61 18.61
CA LEU A 505 -13.18 24.17 17.46
C LEU A 505 -14.16 24.82 16.49
N ASP A 506 -15.22 24.12 16.09
CA ASP A 506 -16.27 24.65 15.20
C ASP A 506 -16.89 25.93 15.75
N LYS A 507 -17.14 25.97 17.07
CA LYS A 507 -17.63 27.17 17.76
C LYS A 507 -16.66 28.35 17.64
N TYR A 508 -15.38 28.17 17.98
CA TYR A 508 -14.40 29.27 17.90
C TYR A 508 -14.14 29.74 16.46
N VAL A 509 -14.13 28.81 15.49
CA VAL A 509 -14.02 29.13 14.06
C VAL A 509 -15.24 29.93 13.57
N ALA A 510 -16.46 29.56 13.97
CA ALA A 510 -17.66 30.33 13.65
C ALA A 510 -17.67 31.72 14.31
N GLN A 511 -17.10 31.84 15.52
CA GLN A 511 -16.92 33.12 16.22
C GLN A 511 -15.73 33.95 15.68
N LYS A 512 -14.97 33.45 14.70
CA LYS A 512 -13.71 34.02 14.20
C LYS A 512 -12.60 34.18 15.25
N ASP A 513 -12.72 33.55 16.42
CA ASP A 513 -11.65 33.50 17.42
C ASP A 513 -10.61 32.46 17.00
N TYR A 514 -9.75 32.88 16.07
CA TYR A 514 -8.65 32.05 15.60
C TYR A 514 -7.53 31.84 16.65
N SER A 515 -7.59 32.49 17.82
CA SER A 515 -6.63 32.27 18.90
C SER A 515 -7.00 31.02 19.71
N GLU A 516 -8.22 30.97 20.23
CA GLU A 516 -8.70 29.77 20.93
C GLU A 516 -8.94 28.59 19.96
N ALA A 517 -9.32 28.85 18.70
CA ALA A 517 -9.39 27.77 17.69
C ALA A 517 -8.03 27.08 17.47
N VAL A 518 -6.93 27.83 17.34
CA VAL A 518 -5.57 27.26 17.23
C VAL A 518 -5.22 26.44 18.48
N ARG A 519 -5.54 26.95 19.67
CA ARG A 519 -5.32 26.27 20.95
C ARG A 519 -6.13 24.97 21.09
N VAL A 520 -7.32 24.89 20.51
CA VAL A 520 -8.12 23.66 20.45
C VAL A 520 -7.55 22.68 19.40
N CYS A 521 -7.07 23.15 18.24
CA CYS A 521 -6.31 22.31 17.32
C CYS A 521 -5.06 21.70 17.96
N GLU A 522 -4.33 22.45 18.81
CA GLU A 522 -3.18 21.93 19.54
C GLU A 522 -3.54 20.84 20.56
N LYS A 523 -4.74 20.87 21.15
CA LYS A 523 -5.25 19.75 21.96
C LYS A 523 -5.59 18.55 21.07
N LEU A 524 -6.27 18.77 19.94
CA LEU A 524 -6.62 17.71 18.99
C LEU A 524 -5.37 17.00 18.43
N ILE A 525 -4.28 17.72 18.14
CA ILE A 525 -2.98 17.14 17.70
C ILE A 525 -2.38 16.18 18.74
N ASN A 526 -2.67 16.37 20.04
CA ASN A 526 -2.13 15.58 21.16
C ASN A 526 -3.09 14.49 21.66
N GLU A 527 -4.37 14.55 21.28
CA GLU A 527 -5.37 13.51 21.57
C GLU A 527 -5.61 12.60 20.37
N ASP A 528 -5.97 13.17 19.23
CA ASP A 528 -6.31 12.46 17.99
C ASP A 528 -5.05 12.26 17.14
N SER A 529 -4.26 11.25 17.54
CA SER A 529 -3.02 10.89 16.84
C SER A 529 -3.28 10.31 15.44
N GLU A 530 -4.42 9.65 15.21
CA GLU A 530 -4.80 9.07 13.91
C GLU A 530 -5.05 10.18 12.86
N ASN A 531 -5.70 11.29 13.24
CA ASN A 531 -5.93 12.42 12.34
C ASN A 531 -4.92 13.58 12.51
N LYS A 532 -3.79 13.39 13.19
CA LYS A 532 -2.81 14.46 13.48
C LYS A 532 -2.53 15.42 12.30
N SER A 533 -2.33 14.90 11.09
CA SER A 533 -2.05 15.74 9.90
C SER A 533 -3.24 16.60 9.42
N LYS A 534 -4.50 16.18 9.67
CA LYS A 534 -5.71 17.01 9.47
C LYS A 534 -5.66 18.22 10.39
N TRP A 535 -5.33 17.99 11.66
CA TRP A 535 -5.29 19.03 12.69
C TRP A 535 -4.10 19.97 12.56
N GLU A 536 -2.92 19.48 12.14
CA GLU A 536 -1.76 20.32 11.81
C GLU A 536 -2.03 21.28 10.64
N LYS A 537 -2.67 20.78 9.55
CA LYS A 537 -3.05 21.63 8.40
C LYS A 537 -4.10 22.67 8.78
N LEU A 538 -5.13 22.28 9.54
CA LEU A 538 -6.14 23.22 10.01
C LEU A 538 -5.54 24.27 10.96
N ARG A 539 -4.56 23.89 11.80
CA ARG A 539 -3.79 24.83 12.63
C ARG A 539 -3.01 25.84 11.79
N THR A 540 -2.35 25.43 10.69
CA THR A 540 -1.67 26.38 9.80
C THR A 540 -2.63 27.32 9.10
N ASP A 541 -3.78 26.83 8.61
CA ASP A 541 -4.82 27.66 8.00
C ASP A 541 -5.37 28.71 8.98
N LEU A 542 -5.60 28.33 10.24
CA LEU A 542 -6.11 29.24 11.27
C LEU A 542 -5.07 30.28 11.70
N LEU A 543 -3.77 29.91 11.75
CA LEU A 543 -2.68 30.87 11.98
C LEU A 543 -2.57 31.88 10.83
N ASP A 544 -2.72 31.45 9.57
CA ASP A 544 -2.72 32.34 8.40
C ASP A 544 -3.93 33.29 8.39
N ARG A 545 -5.12 32.80 8.80
CA ARG A 545 -6.31 33.65 8.98
C ARG A 545 -6.15 34.65 10.12
N LYS A 546 -5.54 34.24 11.24
CA LYS A 546 -5.20 35.14 12.36
C LYS A 546 -4.25 36.24 11.91
N ARG A 547 -3.16 35.89 11.20
CA ARG A 547 -2.19 36.87 10.71
C ARG A 547 -2.85 37.91 9.82
N LYS A 548 -3.69 37.50 8.87
CA LYS A 548 -4.43 38.41 7.97
C LYS A 548 -5.36 39.39 8.70
N ILE A 549 -6.02 38.97 9.79
CA ILE A 549 -6.84 39.89 10.59
C ILE A 549 -5.96 40.93 11.29
N GLU A 550 -4.82 40.54 11.86
CA GLU A 550 -3.92 41.48 12.54
C GLU A 550 -3.21 42.42 11.54
N GLU A 551 -2.83 41.91 10.35
CA GLU A 551 -2.32 42.70 9.22
C GLU A 551 -3.34 43.77 8.78
N ASN A 552 -4.61 43.39 8.57
CA ASN A 552 -5.68 44.34 8.25
C ASN A 552 -5.95 45.34 9.37
N ARG A 553 -5.84 44.92 10.63
CA ARG A 553 -6.06 45.80 11.80
C ARG A 553 -4.95 46.83 11.94
N GLN A 554 -3.70 46.44 11.74
CA GLN A 554 -2.56 47.35 11.75
C GLN A 554 -2.62 48.32 10.56
N ALA A 555 -3.06 47.86 9.39
CA ALA A 555 -3.31 48.73 8.23
C ALA A 555 -4.39 49.77 8.53
N LEU A 556 -5.53 49.36 9.11
CA LEU A 556 -6.60 50.27 9.52
C LEU A 556 -6.08 51.35 10.50
N GLU A 557 -5.35 50.95 11.54
CA GLU A 557 -4.82 51.89 12.54
C GLU A 557 -3.86 52.90 11.91
N ASN A 558 -3.02 52.45 10.96
CA ASN A 558 -2.13 53.32 10.20
C ASN A 558 -2.90 54.33 9.34
N HIS A 559 -3.97 53.90 8.65
CA HIS A 559 -4.80 54.78 7.81
C HIS A 559 -5.61 55.78 8.65
N ILE A 560 -6.18 55.36 9.80
CA ILE A 560 -6.85 56.27 10.75
C ILE A 560 -5.87 57.34 11.26
N TYR A 561 -4.64 56.96 11.61
CA TYR A 561 -3.60 57.90 12.04
C TYR A 561 -3.19 58.85 10.91
N GLY A 562 -3.03 58.34 9.68
CA GLY A 562 -2.75 59.15 8.49
C GLY A 562 -3.84 60.19 8.20
N ALA A 563 -5.10 59.77 8.15
CA ALA A 563 -6.26 60.65 7.96
C ALA A 563 -6.37 61.71 9.07
N THR A 564 -6.16 61.32 10.34
CA THR A 564 -6.17 62.25 11.48
C THR A 564 -5.11 63.34 11.33
N LYS A 565 -3.88 62.96 10.95
CA LYS A 565 -2.78 63.91 10.74
C LYS A 565 -3.01 64.83 9.53
N LEU A 566 -3.55 64.32 8.43
CA LEU A 566 -3.90 65.13 7.25
C LEU A 566 -5.04 66.11 7.55
N LEU A 567 -6.00 65.71 8.40
CA LEU A 567 -7.05 66.58 8.91
C LEU A 567 -6.51 67.71 9.80
N GLU A 568 -5.54 67.44 10.69
CA GLU A 568 -4.82 68.47 11.45
C GLU A 568 -4.04 69.44 10.55
N GLN A 569 -3.45 68.91 9.45
CA GLN A 569 -2.71 69.68 8.45
C GLN A 569 -3.61 70.45 7.46
N ARG A 570 -4.94 70.29 7.55
CA ARG A 570 -5.94 70.89 6.65
C ARG A 570 -5.85 70.41 5.19
N ALA A 571 -5.21 69.26 4.96
CA ALA A 571 -5.09 68.60 3.66
C ALA A 571 -6.33 67.72 3.39
N TYR A 572 -7.54 68.31 3.42
CA TYR A 572 -8.81 67.58 3.51
C TYR A 572 -9.05 66.58 2.35
N LYS A 573 -8.60 66.91 1.13
CA LYS A 573 -8.71 66.03 -0.05
C LYS A 573 -7.87 64.76 0.12
N GLU A 574 -6.64 64.90 0.63
CA GLU A 574 -5.73 63.78 0.90
C GLU A 574 -6.19 62.96 2.12
N ALA A 575 -6.79 63.61 3.12
CA ALA A 575 -7.40 62.94 4.27
C ALA A 575 -8.59 62.03 3.86
N ALA A 576 -9.39 62.46 2.87
CA ALA A 576 -10.50 61.66 2.33
C ALA A 576 -10.01 60.38 1.62
N ASP A 577 -8.97 60.49 0.79
CA ASP A 577 -8.34 59.33 0.13
C ASP A 577 -7.80 58.30 1.15
N GLU A 578 -7.29 58.77 2.29
CA GLU A 578 -6.77 57.90 3.36
C GLU A 578 -7.90 57.21 4.16
N ILE A 579 -9.05 57.87 4.32
CA ILE A 579 -10.27 57.26 4.87
C ILE A 579 -10.85 56.19 3.95
N GLU A 580 -10.82 56.38 2.63
CA GLU A 580 -11.31 55.36 1.69
C GLU A 580 -10.43 54.10 1.72
N LYS A 581 -9.10 54.25 1.93
CA LYS A 581 -8.19 53.13 2.21
C LYS A 581 -8.51 52.44 3.54
N ALA A 582 -8.85 53.20 4.59
CA ALA A 582 -9.28 52.65 5.89
C ALA A 582 -10.55 51.78 5.76
N LYS A 583 -11.56 52.22 5.00
CA LYS A 583 -12.75 51.40 4.69
C LYS A 583 -12.38 50.12 3.95
N GLY A 584 -11.37 50.17 3.08
CA GLY A 584 -10.80 49.03 2.37
C GLY A 584 -10.22 47.92 3.27
N CYS A 585 -9.96 48.18 4.56
CA CYS A 585 -9.51 47.15 5.50
C CYS A 585 -10.62 46.16 5.94
N HIS A 586 -11.90 46.45 5.61
CA HIS A 586 -13.08 45.63 5.94
C HIS A 586 -13.26 45.33 7.44
N ILE A 587 -12.95 46.30 8.30
CA ILE A 587 -13.17 46.28 9.75
C ILE A 587 -14.06 47.48 10.10
N GLU A 588 -15.13 47.25 10.86
CA GLU A 588 -16.02 48.30 11.33
C GLU A 588 -15.38 49.05 12.51
N ASP A 589 -15.12 50.35 12.34
CA ASP A 589 -14.58 51.23 13.38
C ASP A 589 -15.26 52.61 13.33
N ALA A 590 -15.83 53.04 14.45
CA ALA A 590 -16.58 54.29 14.55
C ALA A 590 -15.72 55.54 14.29
N ARG A 591 -14.39 55.45 14.45
CA ARG A 591 -13.45 56.56 14.18
C ARG A 591 -13.40 56.92 12.70
N ILE A 592 -13.61 55.95 11.81
CA ILE A 592 -13.70 56.19 10.35
C ILE A 592 -14.85 57.17 10.07
N HIS A 593 -16.02 56.95 10.69
CA HIS A 593 -17.22 57.74 10.47
C HIS A 593 -17.13 59.15 11.08
N ASP A 594 -16.52 59.31 12.26
CA ASP A 594 -16.24 60.65 12.84
C ASP A 594 -15.30 61.47 11.94
N LEU A 595 -14.18 60.87 11.52
CA LEU A 595 -13.21 61.52 10.64
C LEU A 595 -13.82 61.85 9.27
N GLU A 596 -14.55 60.92 8.66
CA GLU A 596 -15.29 61.16 7.40
C GLU A 596 -16.27 62.33 7.51
N THR A 597 -17.08 62.37 8.58
CA THR A 597 -18.03 63.46 8.83
C THR A 597 -17.31 64.81 8.94
N ARG A 598 -16.18 64.85 9.64
CA ARG A 598 -15.38 66.07 9.87
C ARG A 598 -14.63 66.54 8.62
N ILE A 599 -14.12 65.61 7.80
CA ILE A 599 -13.46 65.90 6.53
C ILE A 599 -14.47 66.44 5.51
N ASN A 600 -15.61 65.77 5.36
CA ASN A 600 -16.66 66.19 4.42
C ASN A 600 -17.22 67.57 4.79
N ALA A 601 -17.51 67.83 6.06
CA ALA A 601 -17.99 69.14 6.52
C ALA A 601 -17.00 70.30 6.24
N ALA A 602 -15.69 70.02 6.18
CA ALA A 602 -14.68 71.01 5.79
C ALA A 602 -14.61 71.19 4.26
N LEU A 603 -14.72 70.11 3.49
CA LEU A 603 -14.79 70.14 2.02
C LEU A 603 -16.04 70.88 1.52
N ASP A 604 -17.19 70.69 2.17
CA ASP A 604 -18.43 71.42 1.89
C ASP A 604 -18.27 72.93 2.12
N GLN A 605 -17.62 73.33 3.22
CA GLN A 605 -17.33 74.75 3.50
C GLN A 605 -16.37 75.36 2.47
N ILE A 606 -15.32 74.64 2.06
CA ILE A 606 -14.41 75.08 0.99
C ILE A 606 -15.21 75.25 -0.30
N THR A 607 -16.05 74.29 -0.67
CA THR A 607 -16.87 74.32 -1.90
C THR A 607 -17.86 75.50 -1.92
N ASP A 608 -18.48 75.84 -0.79
CA ASP A 608 -19.36 77.00 -0.72
C ASP A 608 -18.59 78.33 -0.81
N TYR A 609 -17.43 78.46 -0.15
CA TYR A 609 -16.58 79.64 -0.32
C TYR A 609 -15.97 79.75 -1.73
N GLU A 610 -15.63 78.63 -2.39
CA GLU A 610 -15.24 78.59 -3.81
C GLU A 610 -16.35 79.17 -4.70
N ARG A 611 -17.61 78.80 -4.44
CA ARG A 611 -18.77 79.35 -5.15
C ARG A 611 -18.93 80.85 -4.87
N GLN A 612 -18.95 81.26 -3.60
CA GLN A 612 -19.07 82.67 -3.22
C GLN A 612 -17.96 83.53 -3.86
N LEU A 613 -16.74 83.00 -3.97
CA LEU A 613 -15.61 83.65 -4.65
C LEU A 613 -15.89 83.86 -6.14
N ASN A 614 -16.35 82.82 -6.84
CA ASN A 614 -16.69 82.89 -8.26
C ASN A 614 -17.84 83.87 -8.53
N ASP A 615 -18.88 83.86 -7.68
CA ASP A 615 -20.01 84.79 -7.75
C ASP A 615 -19.54 86.25 -7.54
N ALA A 616 -18.68 86.51 -6.55
CA ALA A 616 -18.11 87.85 -6.30
C ALA A 616 -17.17 88.35 -7.41
N ILE A 617 -16.42 87.46 -8.07
CA ILE A 617 -15.61 87.77 -9.25
C ILE A 617 -16.52 88.13 -10.44
N SER A 618 -17.59 87.37 -10.67
CA SER A 618 -18.57 87.60 -11.74
C SER A 618 -19.26 88.96 -11.60
N ASP A 619 -19.72 89.29 -10.39
CA ASP A 619 -20.34 90.58 -10.05
C ASP A 619 -19.35 91.77 -10.07
N SER A 620 -18.06 91.53 -10.33
CA SER A 620 -16.98 92.53 -10.18
C SER A 620 -16.87 93.14 -8.78
N ARG A 621 -17.28 92.41 -7.74
CA ARG A 621 -17.17 92.78 -6.32
C ARG A 621 -15.79 92.39 -5.78
N TRP A 622 -14.74 93.02 -6.32
CA TRP A 622 -13.35 92.57 -6.14
C TRP A 622 -12.84 92.56 -4.69
N GLU A 623 -13.28 93.47 -3.82
CA GLU A 623 -12.92 93.45 -2.38
C GLU A 623 -13.67 92.34 -1.61
N ASP A 624 -14.91 92.01 -1.98
CA ASP A 624 -15.61 90.84 -1.43
C ASP A 624 -14.87 89.56 -1.85
N ALA A 625 -14.55 89.43 -3.14
CA ALA A 625 -13.79 88.31 -3.69
C ALA A 625 -12.42 88.16 -3.01
N LYS A 626 -11.74 89.27 -2.72
CA LYS A 626 -10.49 89.28 -1.95
C LYS A 626 -10.70 88.72 -0.53
N SER A 627 -11.71 89.21 0.20
CA SER A 627 -11.99 88.72 1.57
C SER A 627 -12.39 87.24 1.59
N ILE A 628 -13.09 86.75 0.57
CA ILE A 628 -13.44 85.32 0.44
C ILE A 628 -12.19 84.48 0.12
N CYS A 629 -11.30 84.95 -0.76
CA CYS A 629 -9.99 84.31 -0.99
C CYS A 629 -9.13 84.25 0.29
N GLU A 630 -9.10 85.33 1.08
CA GLU A 630 -8.37 85.36 2.36
C GLU A 630 -8.95 84.35 3.38
N ARG A 631 -10.28 84.11 3.37
CA ARG A 631 -10.92 83.03 4.16
C ARG A 631 -10.59 81.64 3.63
N LEU A 632 -10.55 81.45 2.31
CA LEU A 632 -10.16 80.17 1.69
C LEU A 632 -8.72 79.79 2.07
N ILE A 633 -7.76 80.72 2.00
CA ILE A 633 -6.37 80.51 2.46
C ILE A 633 -6.30 80.20 3.96
N ALA A 634 -7.23 80.75 4.77
CA ALA A 634 -7.30 80.47 6.19
C ALA A 634 -7.91 79.09 6.52
N LEU A 635 -8.66 78.48 5.59
CA LEU A 635 -9.30 77.17 5.75
C LEU A 635 -8.47 76.05 5.09
N ASP A 636 -8.09 76.20 3.83
CA ASP A 636 -7.30 75.25 3.04
C ASP A 636 -5.88 75.80 2.78
N THR A 637 -4.88 74.98 3.06
CA THR A 637 -3.46 75.30 2.85
C THR A 637 -3.02 75.37 1.38
N SER A 638 -3.86 74.93 0.44
CA SER A 638 -3.59 74.93 -1.01
C SER A 638 -3.04 76.26 -1.54
N ASP A 639 -2.03 76.18 -2.41
CA ASP A 639 -1.46 77.35 -3.10
C ASP A 639 -2.42 77.97 -4.13
N GLU A 640 -3.43 77.22 -4.58
CA GLU A 640 -4.42 77.69 -5.56
C GLU A 640 -5.15 78.97 -5.08
N TRP A 641 -5.47 79.06 -3.79
CA TRP A 641 -6.12 80.23 -3.20
C TRP A 641 -5.20 81.45 -3.13
N LYS A 642 -3.88 81.22 -2.99
CA LYS A 642 -2.85 82.27 -2.92
C LYS A 642 -2.64 82.90 -4.30
N ASP A 643 -2.62 82.08 -5.35
CA ASP A 643 -2.56 82.57 -6.74
C ASP A 643 -3.87 83.25 -7.17
N LYS A 644 -5.05 82.73 -6.78
CA LYS A 644 -6.34 83.41 -6.98
C LYS A 644 -6.37 84.79 -6.29
N LEU A 645 -5.93 84.88 -5.02
CA LEU A 645 -5.82 86.15 -4.28
C LEU A 645 -4.86 87.14 -4.96
N ARG A 646 -3.73 86.66 -5.49
CA ARG A 646 -2.76 87.50 -6.22
C ARG A 646 -3.39 88.17 -7.44
N ASN A 647 -4.12 87.39 -8.25
CA ASN A 647 -4.79 87.90 -9.46
C ASN A 647 -5.86 88.96 -9.12
N ILE A 648 -6.60 88.78 -8.03
CA ILE A 648 -7.63 89.74 -7.57
C ILE A 648 -7.01 91.09 -7.17
N ASN A 649 -5.92 91.07 -6.40
CA ASN A 649 -5.21 92.30 -5.99
C ASN A 649 -4.67 93.08 -7.20
N ASP A 650 -4.15 92.38 -8.21
CA ASP A 650 -3.71 92.96 -9.48
C ASP A 650 -4.83 93.66 -10.25
N HIS A 651 -6.07 93.19 -10.16
CA HIS A 651 -7.25 93.83 -10.74
C HIS A 651 -7.66 95.10 -9.98
N ILE A 652 -7.70 95.04 -8.65
CA ILE A 652 -8.02 96.19 -7.78
C ILE A 652 -7.04 97.36 -8.04
N ALA A 653 -5.73 97.07 -8.09
CA ALA A 653 -4.70 98.08 -8.34
C ALA A 653 -4.85 98.78 -9.70
N LYS A 654 -5.23 98.04 -10.76
CA LYS A 654 -5.48 98.60 -12.11
C LYS A 654 -6.70 99.54 -12.10
N ALA A 655 -7.77 99.17 -11.40
CA ALA A 655 -9.00 99.97 -11.32
C ALA A 655 -8.77 101.31 -10.60
N ALA A 656 -8.06 101.30 -9.46
CA ALA A 656 -7.74 102.51 -8.70
C ALA A 656 -6.93 103.53 -9.52
N LYS A 657 -5.97 103.04 -10.34
CA LYS A 657 -5.13 103.90 -11.19
C LYS A 657 -5.94 104.64 -12.26
N LEU A 658 -6.92 103.98 -12.90
CA LEU A 658 -7.81 104.61 -13.89
C LEU A 658 -8.65 105.73 -13.28
N ASN A 659 -9.26 105.50 -12.11
CA ASN A 659 -10.08 106.51 -11.43
C ASN A 659 -9.27 107.76 -11.04
N SER A 660 -8.02 107.59 -10.59
CA SER A 660 -7.10 108.70 -10.30
C SER A 660 -6.82 109.58 -11.53
N ILE A 661 -6.59 108.98 -12.70
CA ILE A 661 -6.39 109.75 -13.94
C ILE A 661 -7.70 110.45 -14.36
N ARG A 662 -8.86 109.80 -14.22
CA ARG A 662 -10.17 110.40 -14.54
C ARG A 662 -10.44 111.66 -13.73
N ALA A 663 -10.21 111.63 -12.41
CA ALA A 663 -10.35 112.80 -11.55
C ALA A 663 -9.43 113.97 -11.95
N ARG A 664 -8.22 113.67 -12.45
CA ARG A 664 -7.26 114.69 -12.92
C ARG A 664 -7.64 115.31 -14.27
N ILE A 665 -8.38 114.59 -15.12
CA ILE A 665 -8.94 115.13 -16.37
C ILE A 665 -10.01 116.18 -16.05
N GLU A 666 -10.97 115.85 -15.19
CA GLU A 666 -12.04 116.78 -14.80
C GLU A 666 -11.48 118.00 -14.05
N ALA A 667 -10.49 117.81 -13.17
CA ALA A 667 -9.80 118.92 -12.51
C ALA A 667 -9.18 119.90 -13.53
N ALA A 668 -8.41 119.41 -14.51
CA ALA A 668 -7.83 120.23 -15.56
C ALA A 668 -8.87 120.88 -16.49
N LYS A 669 -10.03 120.24 -16.68
CA LYS A 669 -11.15 120.78 -17.45
C LYS A 669 -11.80 121.95 -16.71
N SER A 670 -11.97 121.83 -15.40
CA SER A 670 -12.54 122.87 -14.54
C SER A 670 -11.64 124.10 -14.35
N SER A 671 -10.30 123.97 -14.47
CA SER A 671 -9.37 125.11 -14.44
C SER A 671 -9.17 125.81 -15.79
N GLY A 672 -9.74 125.27 -16.88
CA GLY A 672 -9.57 125.80 -18.24
C GLY A 672 -8.20 125.53 -18.87
N GLU A 673 -7.36 124.69 -18.26
CA GLU A 673 -6.05 124.32 -18.78
C GLU A 673 -6.13 123.20 -19.84
N TRP A 674 -6.70 123.54 -20.99
CA TRP A 674 -6.99 122.59 -22.07
C TRP A 674 -5.79 121.78 -22.57
N SER A 675 -4.55 122.29 -22.45
CA SER A 675 -3.33 121.51 -22.75
C SER A 675 -3.10 120.37 -21.74
N GLN A 676 -3.39 120.57 -20.45
CA GLN A 676 -3.32 119.52 -19.44
C GLN A 676 -4.45 118.49 -19.61
N VAL A 677 -5.66 118.93 -19.98
CA VAL A 677 -6.79 118.05 -20.35
C VAL A 677 -6.36 117.11 -21.49
N ALA A 678 -5.83 117.66 -22.58
CA ALA A 678 -5.40 116.88 -23.74
C ALA A 678 -4.25 115.91 -23.43
N ALA A 679 -3.36 116.25 -22.50
CA ALA A 679 -2.31 115.33 -22.03
C ALA A 679 -2.88 114.18 -21.18
N LYS A 680 -3.75 114.47 -20.20
CA LYS A 680 -4.27 113.46 -19.28
C LYS A 680 -5.30 112.51 -19.90
N CYS A 681 -6.07 112.98 -20.89
CA CYS A 681 -6.93 112.08 -21.68
C CYS A 681 -6.11 111.00 -22.41
N LYS A 682 -4.94 111.34 -22.96
CA LYS A 682 -4.05 110.37 -23.63
C LYS A 682 -3.46 109.35 -22.66
N GLU A 683 -3.10 109.76 -21.45
CA GLU A 683 -2.58 108.86 -20.39
C GLU A 683 -3.64 107.85 -19.93
N TYR A 684 -4.91 108.26 -19.81
CA TYR A 684 -6.02 107.36 -19.50
C TYR A 684 -6.23 106.31 -20.60
N LEU A 685 -6.28 106.77 -21.87
CA LEU A 685 -6.56 105.92 -23.03
C LEU A 685 -5.48 104.85 -23.30
N GLN A 686 -4.25 105.04 -22.81
CA GLN A 686 -3.20 104.00 -22.83
C GLN A 686 -3.46 102.83 -21.85
N ILE A 687 -4.34 103.02 -20.86
CA ILE A 687 -4.67 101.99 -19.85
C ILE A 687 -6.05 101.39 -20.10
N LYS A 688 -7.01 102.19 -20.60
CA LYS A 688 -8.33 101.71 -21.03
C LYS A 688 -8.94 102.67 -22.06
N GLU A 689 -9.39 102.13 -23.20
CA GLU A 689 -10.18 102.88 -24.17
C GLU A 689 -11.54 103.30 -23.57
N ASP A 690 -11.90 104.58 -23.71
CA ASP A 690 -13.11 105.16 -23.14
C ASP A 690 -13.58 106.34 -24.02
N THR A 691 -14.76 106.20 -24.60
CA THR A 691 -15.29 107.11 -25.62
C THR A 691 -15.57 108.52 -25.08
N ALA A 692 -15.92 108.66 -23.80
CA ALA A 692 -16.15 109.97 -23.17
C ALA A 692 -14.83 110.74 -22.94
N ILE A 693 -13.75 110.02 -22.64
CA ILE A 693 -12.40 110.60 -22.53
C ILE A 693 -11.85 110.99 -23.91
N SER A 694 -12.14 110.19 -24.94
CA SER A 694 -11.84 110.53 -26.34
C SER A 694 -12.58 111.79 -26.82
N ALA A 695 -13.87 111.95 -26.46
CA ALA A 695 -14.62 113.16 -26.77
C ALA A 695 -14.04 114.42 -26.08
N THR A 696 -13.70 114.30 -24.79
CA THR A 696 -13.09 115.39 -24.00
C THR A 696 -11.70 115.80 -24.53
N LEU A 697 -10.94 114.87 -25.11
CA LEU A 697 -9.68 115.18 -25.80
C LEU A 697 -9.90 116.06 -27.04
N ASN A 698 -10.98 115.84 -27.82
CA ASN A 698 -11.27 116.62 -29.02
C ASN A 698 -11.71 118.05 -28.68
N GLU A 699 -12.62 118.20 -27.69
CA GLU A 699 -13.08 119.49 -27.17
C GLU A 699 -11.91 120.39 -26.75
N ALA A 700 -10.91 119.83 -26.06
CA ALA A 700 -9.70 120.54 -25.64
C ALA A 700 -8.86 121.08 -26.81
N ASN A 701 -8.81 120.37 -27.94
CA ASN A 701 -8.04 120.81 -29.12
C ASN A 701 -8.73 121.95 -29.87
N GLU A 702 -10.07 121.95 -29.96
CA GLU A 702 -10.82 123.03 -30.62
C GLU A 702 -10.69 124.36 -29.86
N GLN A 703 -10.76 124.33 -28.53
CA GLN A 703 -10.59 125.52 -27.70
C GLN A 703 -9.20 126.17 -27.90
N LEU A 704 -8.13 125.37 -27.98
CA LEU A 704 -6.78 125.85 -28.22
C LEU A 704 -6.62 126.55 -29.59
N GLN A 705 -7.28 126.05 -30.64
CA GLN A 705 -7.26 126.74 -31.95
C GLN A 705 -8.01 128.08 -31.93
N SER A 706 -9.08 128.20 -31.13
CA SER A 706 -9.92 129.41 -31.09
C SER A 706 -9.16 130.67 -30.62
N VAL A 707 -8.22 130.51 -29.70
CA VAL A 707 -7.47 131.61 -29.06
C VAL A 707 -6.46 132.22 -30.03
N GLU A 708 -5.72 131.38 -30.76
CA GLU A 708 -4.67 131.82 -31.68
C GLU A 708 -5.22 132.63 -32.87
N ILE A 709 -6.41 132.25 -33.38
CA ILE A 709 -7.08 132.98 -34.46
C ILE A 709 -7.47 134.40 -34.03
N GLN A 710 -7.89 134.60 -32.78
CA GLN A 710 -8.16 135.95 -32.24
C GLN A 710 -6.87 136.76 -32.04
N ARG A 711 -5.78 136.13 -31.59
CA ARG A 711 -4.47 136.79 -31.43
C ARG A 711 -4.01 137.44 -32.74
N GLN A 712 -4.06 136.68 -33.85
CA GLN A 712 -3.68 137.15 -35.18
C GLN A 712 -4.56 138.30 -35.70
N PHE A 713 -5.86 138.30 -35.36
CA PHE A 713 -6.77 139.38 -35.74
C PHE A 713 -6.46 140.71 -35.02
N ASP A 714 -6.20 140.66 -33.71
CA ASP A 714 -5.89 141.86 -32.94
C ASP A 714 -4.52 142.46 -33.32
N GLU A 715 -3.56 141.60 -33.66
CA GLU A 715 -2.23 141.97 -34.15
C GLU A 715 -2.28 142.67 -35.53
N ALA A 716 -3.10 142.15 -36.46
CA ALA A 716 -3.37 142.80 -37.74
C ALA A 716 -4.03 144.19 -37.60
N TYR A 717 -4.88 144.39 -36.57
CA TYR A 717 -5.50 145.67 -36.28
C TYR A 717 -4.53 146.68 -35.65
N ALA A 718 -3.67 146.23 -34.72
CA ALA A 718 -2.65 147.07 -34.11
C ALA A 718 -1.59 147.56 -35.12
N SER A 719 -1.39 146.80 -36.20
CA SER A 719 -0.43 147.10 -37.28
C SER A 719 -1.02 147.94 -38.42
N GLU A 720 -2.19 148.54 -38.23
CA GLU A 720 -2.94 149.35 -39.21
C GLU A 720 -3.18 148.68 -40.58
N ASN A 721 -3.08 147.35 -40.66
CA ASN A 721 -3.22 146.61 -41.91
C ASN A 721 -4.71 146.38 -42.23
N TRP A 722 -5.39 147.45 -42.62
CA TRP A 722 -6.84 147.48 -42.83
C TRP A 722 -7.36 146.43 -43.83
N LYS A 723 -6.56 146.04 -44.83
CA LYS A 723 -6.89 144.91 -45.72
C LYS A 723 -6.92 143.57 -44.97
N GLU A 724 -5.92 143.31 -44.13
CA GLU A 724 -5.77 142.04 -43.43
C GLU A 724 -6.75 141.89 -42.26
N VAL A 725 -7.05 142.99 -41.55
CA VAL A 725 -8.18 143.08 -40.61
C VAL A 725 -9.48 142.64 -41.28
N ILE A 726 -9.75 143.16 -42.49
CA ILE A 726 -10.95 142.81 -43.25
C ILE A 726 -10.90 141.37 -43.76
N ARG A 727 -9.72 140.84 -44.17
CA ARG A 727 -9.56 139.44 -44.58
C ARG A 727 -9.87 138.49 -43.43
N LEU A 728 -9.11 138.57 -42.33
CA LEU A 728 -9.23 137.66 -41.19
C LEU A 728 -10.66 137.68 -40.63
N TYR A 729 -11.25 138.87 -40.43
CA TYR A 729 -12.63 139.02 -39.96
C TYR A 729 -13.66 138.35 -40.89
N ASN A 730 -13.47 138.41 -42.21
CA ASN A 730 -14.38 137.77 -43.17
C ASN A 730 -14.20 136.25 -43.22
N GLU A 731 -12.97 135.77 -43.08
CA GLU A 731 -12.56 134.37 -43.24
C GLU A 731 -12.94 133.53 -42.01
N TYR A 732 -12.62 133.99 -40.79
CA TYR A 732 -12.87 133.25 -39.56
C TYR A 732 -14.17 133.69 -38.88
N SER A 733 -15.18 132.81 -38.91
CA SER A 733 -16.51 133.05 -38.33
C SER A 733 -16.50 133.32 -36.82
N ILE A 734 -15.46 132.89 -36.10
CA ILE A 734 -15.29 133.12 -34.66
C ILE A 734 -14.99 134.59 -34.34
N LEU A 735 -14.26 135.30 -35.21
CA LEU A 735 -13.93 136.71 -35.04
C LEU A 735 -15.17 137.61 -35.15
N LYS A 736 -16.17 137.18 -35.92
CA LYS A 736 -17.46 137.86 -36.08
C LYS A 736 -18.33 137.83 -34.82
N ARG A 737 -17.96 137.03 -33.82
CA ARG A 737 -18.71 136.86 -32.55
C ARG A 737 -18.34 137.89 -31.48
N LYS A 738 -17.23 138.63 -31.62
CA LYS A 738 -16.86 139.72 -30.70
C LYS A 738 -17.29 141.09 -31.27
N PRO A 739 -18.21 141.83 -30.64
CA PRO A 739 -18.68 143.12 -31.17
C PRO A 739 -17.60 144.18 -31.40
N GLU A 740 -16.50 144.11 -30.65
CA GLU A 740 -15.35 145.01 -30.75
C GLU A 740 -14.63 144.85 -32.10
N ASN A 741 -14.49 143.61 -32.58
CA ASN A 741 -13.94 143.30 -33.91
C ASN A 741 -14.79 143.96 -35.02
N ASN A 742 -16.09 144.13 -34.79
CA ASN A 742 -17.02 144.74 -35.74
C ASN A 742 -16.81 146.27 -35.83
N LYS A 743 -16.47 146.94 -34.71
CA LYS A 743 -16.02 148.34 -34.70
C LYS A 743 -14.69 148.48 -35.46
N LYS A 744 -13.68 147.70 -35.05
CA LYS A 744 -12.35 147.64 -35.69
C LYS A 744 -12.44 147.53 -37.22
N ARG A 745 -13.27 146.60 -37.72
CA ARG A 745 -13.55 146.40 -39.15
C ARG A 745 -14.31 147.55 -39.81
N SER A 746 -15.13 148.30 -39.06
CA SER A 746 -15.87 149.46 -39.58
C SER A 746 -14.99 150.70 -39.69
N ASP A 747 -14.11 150.93 -38.73
CA ASP A 747 -13.14 152.04 -38.75
C ASP A 747 -12.12 151.84 -39.88
N ALA A 748 -11.61 150.61 -40.06
CA ALA A 748 -10.77 150.20 -41.19
C ALA A 748 -11.40 150.50 -42.57
N ILE A 749 -12.73 150.39 -42.71
CA ILE A 749 -13.47 150.74 -43.94
C ILE A 749 -13.66 152.26 -44.07
N ARG A 750 -13.76 152.98 -42.95
CA ARG A 750 -14.04 154.43 -42.93
C ARG A 750 -12.82 155.25 -43.35
N PHE A 751 -11.63 154.90 -42.85
CA PHE A 751 -10.37 155.53 -43.26
C PHE A 751 -10.03 155.30 -44.74
N GLN A 752 -10.57 154.25 -45.37
CA GLN A 752 -10.35 153.97 -46.79
C GLN A 752 -11.10 154.93 -47.75
N LYS A 753 -11.96 155.85 -47.27
CA LYS A 753 -12.97 156.50 -48.13
C LYS A 753 -13.02 158.03 -48.17
N TYR A 754 -12.52 158.75 -47.15
CA TYR A 754 -12.55 160.23 -47.14
C TYR A 754 -11.36 160.80 -46.36
N GLY A 755 -10.45 161.51 -47.05
CA GLY A 755 -9.36 162.27 -46.42
C GLY A 755 -8.16 162.48 -47.34
N ASN A 756 -8.14 163.57 -48.10
CA ASN A 756 -6.95 163.99 -48.87
C ASN A 756 -7.03 165.48 -49.23
N ASN A 757 -6.37 166.36 -48.46
CA ASN A 757 -5.97 167.73 -48.87
C ASN A 757 -5.03 168.37 -47.84
N ALA A 758 -4.16 169.29 -48.30
CA ALA A 758 -2.99 169.85 -47.61
C ALA A 758 -1.91 168.77 -47.26
N GLN A 759 -0.71 168.74 -47.84
CA GLN A 759 0.37 169.77 -47.97
C GLN A 759 0.88 170.28 -46.61
N SER A 760 2.18 170.48 -46.36
CA SER A 760 3.47 170.11 -47.00
C SER A 760 4.59 170.66 -46.08
N GLY A 761 5.84 170.19 -46.03
CA GLY A 761 6.54 169.12 -46.74
C GLY A 761 8.04 169.47 -46.90
N THR A 762 8.93 168.49 -46.78
CA THR A 762 10.38 168.59 -47.09
C THR A 762 10.94 167.22 -47.53
N PRO A 763 12.07 167.15 -48.28
CA PRO A 763 12.35 166.07 -49.26
C PRO A 763 13.23 164.91 -48.68
N THR A 764 13.59 163.82 -49.39
CA THR A 764 14.45 163.77 -50.61
C THR A 764 14.52 162.37 -51.28
N GLN A 765 14.28 162.30 -52.61
CA GLN A 765 14.81 161.37 -53.67
C GLN A 765 14.76 159.81 -53.51
N GLU A 766 14.75 158.95 -54.55
CA GLU A 766 14.45 159.01 -56.02
C GLU A 766 14.35 157.58 -56.65
N VAL A 767 13.59 157.43 -57.76
CA VAL A 767 13.88 156.63 -59.01
C VAL A 767 14.09 155.08 -58.90
N THR A 768 13.73 154.17 -59.83
CA THR A 768 13.37 154.16 -61.29
C THR A 768 12.26 153.09 -61.61
N GLU A 769 11.34 153.38 -62.56
CA GLU A 769 11.02 152.67 -63.84
C GLU A 769 10.91 151.11 -63.97
N GLN A 770 10.22 150.47 -64.96
CA GLN A 770 9.21 150.82 -66.01
C GLN A 770 8.48 149.51 -66.53
N PRO A 771 7.60 149.50 -67.59
CA PRO A 771 6.57 148.46 -67.82
C PRO A 771 6.72 147.60 -69.11
N ALA A 772 5.73 146.74 -69.46
CA ALA A 772 5.03 146.69 -70.79
C ALA A 772 4.25 145.36 -71.12
N GLU A 773 3.06 145.54 -71.72
CA GLU A 773 2.45 144.86 -72.91
C GLU A 773 2.31 143.32 -73.15
N THR A 774 1.04 142.90 -73.33
CA THR A 774 0.51 141.99 -74.41
C THR A 774 0.62 140.42 -74.24
N PRO A 775 0.29 139.51 -75.21
CA PRO A 775 -0.87 138.59 -75.02
C PRO A 775 -0.68 137.09 -75.44
N SER A 776 -1.76 136.27 -75.35
CA SER A 776 -2.15 135.16 -76.30
C SER A 776 -2.55 133.76 -75.74
N LYS A 777 -3.35 133.06 -76.56
CA LYS A 777 -3.81 131.63 -76.57
C LYS A 777 -2.67 130.58 -76.76
N PRO A 778 -2.92 129.23 -76.78
CA PRO A 778 -3.76 128.33 -75.94
C PRO A 778 -3.09 126.91 -75.72
N ALA A 779 -3.90 125.82 -75.59
CA ALA A 779 -3.58 124.38 -75.85
C ALA A 779 -2.76 123.59 -74.79
N SER A 780 -2.73 122.22 -74.73
CA SER A 780 -3.71 121.14 -75.08
C SER A 780 -3.20 119.74 -74.61
N ARG A 781 -4.01 118.67 -74.77
CA ARG A 781 -3.67 117.21 -74.75
C ARG A 781 -3.37 116.58 -73.35
N LEU A 782 -3.96 115.44 -72.92
CA LEU A 782 -4.02 114.02 -73.39
C LEU A 782 -2.77 113.17 -72.91
N PRO A 783 -2.79 111.81 -72.87
CA PRO A 783 -3.62 110.96 -71.98
C PRO A 783 -2.97 109.61 -71.48
N LYS A 784 -3.71 108.83 -70.66
CA LYS A 784 -3.71 107.33 -70.66
C LYS A 784 -2.38 106.63 -70.12
N PRO A 785 -2.20 105.27 -70.16
CA PRO A 785 -2.52 104.42 -68.98
C PRO A 785 -1.55 103.19 -68.78
N LYS A 786 -2.08 102.06 -68.26
CA LYS A 786 -1.60 100.64 -68.31
C LYS A 786 -0.72 100.09 -67.15
N PRO A 787 -0.68 98.74 -66.94
CA PRO A 787 -0.51 98.15 -65.59
C PRO A 787 0.40 96.89 -65.46
N ARG A 788 0.51 96.36 -64.21
CA ARG A 788 1.09 95.03 -63.83
C ARG A 788 2.63 94.94 -64.07
N PRO A 789 3.37 93.88 -63.64
CA PRO A 789 2.95 92.51 -63.27
C PRO A 789 3.45 92.04 -61.87
N SER A 790 3.57 90.71 -61.72
CA SER A 790 4.01 89.92 -60.56
C SER A 790 5.52 89.75 -60.43
N SER A 791 6.01 89.37 -59.24
CA SER A 791 6.99 88.27 -59.07
C SER A 791 7.22 87.87 -57.60
N ALA A 792 7.83 86.69 -57.41
CA ALA A 792 8.60 86.30 -56.22
C ALA A 792 9.95 85.71 -56.70
N PRO A 793 11.03 85.85 -55.91
CA PRO A 793 11.90 84.71 -55.58
C PRO A 793 12.26 84.68 -54.07
N THR A 794 12.78 83.63 -53.40
CA THR A 794 13.49 82.35 -53.73
C THR A 794 15.04 82.41 -53.61
N VAL A 795 15.64 81.33 -53.08
CA VAL A 795 17.10 81.00 -52.91
C VAL A 795 17.79 81.64 -51.68
N GLY A 796 18.60 80.94 -50.86
CA GLY A 796 18.85 79.49 -50.72
C GLY A 796 20.28 79.08 -50.25
N ASN A 797 20.43 77.83 -49.77
CA ASN A 797 21.67 77.01 -49.70
C ASN A 797 22.79 77.42 -48.67
N THR A 798 23.69 76.55 -48.14
CA THR A 798 23.93 75.07 -48.24
C THR A 798 24.83 74.50 -47.10
N THR A 799 24.79 73.15 -46.93
CA THR A 799 25.86 72.19 -46.48
C THR A 799 26.56 72.24 -45.11
N ASP A 800 26.63 71.05 -44.47
CA ASP A 800 27.74 70.39 -43.72
C ASP A 800 28.68 71.20 -42.78
N THR A 801 28.89 70.80 -41.52
CA THR A 801 29.84 69.70 -41.17
C THR A 801 29.85 69.39 -39.64
N THR A 802 30.35 68.19 -39.27
CA THR A 802 31.14 67.78 -38.04
C THR A 802 30.91 68.41 -36.64
N ASP A 803 31.09 67.74 -35.48
CA ASP A 803 31.65 66.41 -35.17
C ASP A 803 31.12 65.81 -33.82
N ARG A 804 31.62 64.62 -33.48
CA ARG A 804 31.46 63.79 -32.26
C ARG A 804 31.93 64.49 -30.97
N LYS A 805 31.47 64.08 -29.77
CA LYS A 805 31.93 62.88 -29.01
C LYS A 805 30.93 62.55 -27.87
N THR A 806 30.27 61.39 -27.83
CA THR A 806 30.68 60.02 -27.35
C THR A 806 30.84 59.89 -25.83
N PRO A 807 30.51 58.73 -25.18
CA PRO A 807 30.54 57.37 -25.76
C PRO A 807 29.38 56.37 -25.45
N ALA A 808 29.40 55.26 -26.23
CA ALA A 808 28.89 53.90 -25.95
C ALA A 808 27.35 53.61 -25.92
N ARG A 809 26.84 52.44 -26.38
CA ARG A 809 27.31 51.50 -27.44
C ARG A 809 26.22 50.45 -27.83
N LYS A 810 25.98 50.24 -29.15
CA LYS A 810 25.24 49.11 -29.81
C LYS A 810 23.73 48.93 -29.49
N GLY A 811 22.90 48.37 -30.38
CA GLY A 811 23.11 47.96 -31.79
C GLY A 811 22.21 46.78 -32.22
N THR A 812 21.60 46.82 -33.42
CA THR A 812 20.45 45.95 -33.80
C THR A 812 20.60 45.12 -35.10
N ARG A 813 19.78 44.06 -35.21
CA ARG A 813 19.29 43.36 -36.43
C ARG A 813 20.19 42.29 -37.14
N PRO A 814 19.61 41.39 -38.00
CA PRO A 814 20.10 40.01 -38.26
C PRO A 814 20.70 39.79 -39.68
N PRO A 815 21.08 38.55 -40.09
CA PRO A 815 20.18 37.77 -41.00
C PRO A 815 20.32 36.21 -41.10
N LYS A 816 19.23 35.56 -41.61
CA LYS A 816 19.13 34.45 -42.62
C LYS A 816 19.73 33.01 -42.47
N ARG A 817 18.83 32.05 -42.84
CA ARG A 817 18.97 30.84 -43.72
C ARG A 817 19.36 29.43 -43.17
N PHE A 818 18.53 28.43 -43.52
CA PHE A 818 18.78 27.17 -44.30
C PHE A 818 20.18 26.49 -44.22
N SER A 819 20.35 25.16 -44.22
CA SER A 819 19.48 24.03 -44.64
C SER A 819 20.01 22.61 -44.27
N GLN A 820 19.11 21.60 -44.33
CA GLN A 820 19.35 20.14 -44.58
C GLN A 820 20.02 19.28 -43.48
N GLN A 821 19.36 18.21 -42.98
CA GLN A 821 19.34 16.77 -43.41
C GLN A 821 20.59 15.97 -42.97
N SER A 822 20.52 14.70 -42.52
CA SER A 822 19.55 13.61 -42.78
C SER A 822 19.38 12.61 -41.61
N ALA A 823 18.27 11.84 -41.64
CA ALA A 823 18.12 10.42 -41.22
C ALA A 823 18.53 9.98 -39.78
N SER A 824 17.72 9.26 -38.97
CA SER A 824 16.36 8.68 -39.09
C SER A 824 15.78 8.52 -37.65
N ALA A 825 14.82 7.67 -37.22
CA ALA A 825 14.10 6.51 -37.78
C ALA A 825 12.78 6.20 -37.03
N VAL A 826 12.12 5.08 -37.41
CA VAL A 826 11.23 4.16 -36.65
C VAL A 826 10.56 4.75 -35.38
N VAL A 827 9.29 5.16 -35.41
CA VAL A 827 8.05 4.35 -35.46
C VAL A 827 7.57 3.85 -34.09
N THR A 828 6.41 4.41 -33.73
CA THR A 828 5.37 4.04 -32.76
C THR A 828 5.27 2.57 -32.34
N GLU A 829 4.91 2.34 -31.06
CA GLU A 829 3.59 1.79 -30.71
C GLU A 829 3.20 2.00 -29.24
N LYS A 830 1.90 1.82 -28.92
CA LYS A 830 1.36 1.75 -27.55
C LYS A 830 0.77 0.35 -27.32
N PRO A 831 1.19 -0.38 -26.28
CA PRO A 831 0.34 -1.37 -25.64
C PRO A 831 -0.66 -0.66 -24.71
N ALA A 832 -1.90 -1.13 -24.68
CA ALA A 832 -2.84 -0.85 -23.61
C ALA A 832 -3.17 -2.17 -22.92
N GLU A 833 -2.76 -2.33 -21.66
CA GLU A 833 -3.04 -3.56 -20.92
C GLU A 833 -4.47 -3.55 -20.37
N GLN A 834 -5.20 -4.63 -20.66
CA GLN A 834 -6.52 -4.90 -20.12
C GLN A 834 -6.36 -5.69 -18.81
N THR A 835 -6.94 -5.20 -17.71
CA THR A 835 -7.12 -5.98 -16.48
C THR A 835 -8.59 -5.93 -16.04
N THR A 836 -9.42 -6.75 -16.69
CA THR A 836 -10.84 -6.93 -16.38
C THR A 836 -11.09 -8.23 -15.63
N GLU A 837 -10.82 -8.27 -14.32
CA GLU A 837 -11.33 -9.35 -13.45
C GLU A 837 -12.70 -8.98 -12.86
N THR A 838 -13.76 -9.39 -13.56
CA THR A 838 -15.14 -9.23 -13.08
C THR A 838 -15.49 -10.32 -12.07
N LYS A 839 -15.63 -9.95 -10.79
CA LYS A 839 -16.14 -10.83 -9.72
C LYS A 839 -17.59 -11.27 -9.99
N SER A 840 -17.76 -12.40 -10.68
CA SER A 840 -19.07 -12.99 -10.96
C SER A 840 -19.61 -13.74 -9.74
N THR A 841 -20.69 -13.23 -9.14
CA THR A 841 -21.34 -13.86 -7.98
C THR A 841 -22.42 -14.85 -8.42
N ARG A 842 -22.16 -16.16 -8.24
CA ARG A 842 -23.20 -17.19 -8.40
C ARG A 842 -23.81 -17.57 -7.05
N LYS A 843 -25.05 -17.15 -6.83
CA LYS A 843 -25.92 -17.66 -5.75
C LYS A 843 -26.48 -19.03 -6.14
N TYR A 844 -26.57 -19.95 -5.19
CA TYR A 844 -27.57 -21.03 -5.20
C TYR A 844 -28.22 -21.16 -3.80
N PRO A 845 -29.48 -21.61 -3.70
CA PRO A 845 -30.29 -21.41 -2.50
C PRO A 845 -30.16 -22.54 -1.47
N LYS A 846 -30.37 -22.20 -0.19
CA LYS A 846 -30.62 -23.20 0.86
C LYS A 846 -32.01 -23.82 0.68
N VAL A 847 -32.08 -25.13 0.50
CA VAL A 847 -33.35 -25.88 0.64
C VAL A 847 -33.38 -26.51 2.04
N LYS A 848 -34.36 -26.14 2.85
CA LYS A 848 -34.73 -26.91 4.05
C LYS A 848 -35.66 -28.06 3.65
N ARG A 849 -35.41 -29.26 4.16
CA ARG A 849 -36.47 -30.24 4.44
C ARG A 849 -36.32 -30.75 5.88
N LYS A 850 -37.38 -31.41 6.36
CA LYS A 850 -37.50 -31.97 7.71
C LYS A 850 -36.72 -33.28 7.80
#